data_AF-A0A1T4Y537-F1
#
_entry.id   AF-A0A1T4Y537-F1
#
_cell.length_a   1.000
_cell.length_b   1.000
_cell.length_c   1.000
_cell.angle_alpha   90.00
_cell.angle_beta   90.00
_cell.angle_gamma   90.00
#
_symmetry.space_group_name_H-M   'P 1'
#
loop_
_entity.id
_entity.type
_entity.pdbx_description
1 polymer ?
#
loop_
_entity_poly.entity_id
_entity_poly.type
_entity_poly.pdbx_seq_one_letter_code
_entity_poly.pdbx_strand_id
1 'polypeptide(L)'
;MQISVRSQTAAQTTLSWQPVAGAARYRILWSDRSGETVRFKTAGESGESLFTFCRSTHIPYYIKVQALAENGAMLEESTPVQTPVGRVLQQQLEALSRGLVAVTANTGVFISWRLFKSEVTGHNATGLTGTDFVLYKNGVRLATVTDSTNYLDAQGTSGDTYAVAPLVNGVEGPACRGVKPWQKGYYELPLQKPADGVTPAGEPFAYHANDMSVGDIDNDGEYEYFVKWDPDNSHDVSIKGYTGRCFIDCYKLDGTLVWRLDMGQNIRAGAHYTQFMVYDFNGDGRAEMAVKTAPGTVMTRFAPDGTVLSRRYITMPQKDLDAGYSHADNYVCTAQDYRLHMAEVFRRWHTHPEVVNGRWPATVEQCFGLAPQYAYPLCEADALALADYFLDVYAPSRSPKNELRRFEGFVYDGPEYLTMFGGDGAELDTIDYPYPRVDDGLLWGDYAMPRIEPCNRVDRFNAGVAYLDGERPYLIACRGYYTRATLAAYDFFENRFHKVWGIDSGFVPMANPFNDSGCHLAVGTDPVYGILAGQGNHSISTADIDGDGCMEIVYGAAAIDHDGSLLYSKYGTLPDGRTRAKFGHGDAMHVADIDPDSPGLEIFNVYEEGERAPYGWALRDAETGDVRFGEYAEEDLGRCMIGKIDPNTRGLQVWVKDVYDVNGRTLELPTPGTNMKIYWAGDLSTQITDGADYLHGDQYGVINDLTHGVMLQPAGTATNNGTKGNPCLVADVLGDFREELLVRTADDTAIRIYTTTDLTPHKLFTLMHDAQYRCGVAWQNNCYNQPCYPSFYYANDMDFANVLPQLNAKPTLWMAGDSIMQSYAPGDKPVTGWGEMLHTLAHGDAVCQTAHRADCPFPQEMRYELPGLVIDNCAMAGRSSKTFREEGRLDDIAAHIRPGDLLVVSFGHNDANRAKAERYVPADAFGESLRPFWDAARSHGAVCIFASPVAMREFDEAGVCYPSFAAYREAMRAFAAEVGAPFIDLGAATAAANTAFGAERCKARYMWVGAKQDNAHQQNAGACRTAQAFVQQLLQDTTPALDVLRANFK
;
A
#
# COMPACT_ATOMS: atom_id res chain seq x y z
N MET A 1 13.20 -29.96 -21.45
CA MET A 1 11.80 -29.96 -21.00
C MET A 1 11.24 -28.57 -21.22
N GLN A 2 10.17 -28.43 -22.00
CA GLN A 2 9.55 -27.12 -22.30
C GLN A 2 8.28 -26.95 -21.46
N ILE A 3 8.17 -25.83 -20.75
CA ILE A 3 6.98 -25.46 -19.98
C ILE A 3 6.02 -24.70 -20.89
N SER A 4 4.71 -24.92 -20.72
CA SER A 4 3.65 -24.19 -21.41
C SER A 4 2.57 -23.76 -20.42
N VAL A 5 2.16 -22.49 -20.50
CA VAL A 5 0.98 -21.96 -19.79
C VAL A 5 -0.28 -22.53 -20.45
N ARG A 6 -1.13 -23.19 -19.66
CA ARG A 6 -2.37 -23.82 -20.13
C ARG A 6 -3.59 -22.94 -19.93
N SER A 7 -3.66 -22.32 -18.76
CA SER A 7 -4.73 -21.40 -18.39
C SER A 7 -4.25 -20.47 -17.29
N GLN A 8 -4.93 -19.34 -17.16
CA GLN A 8 -4.67 -18.34 -16.14
C GLN A 8 -5.99 -17.72 -15.68
N THR A 9 -6.06 -17.38 -14.40
CA THR A 9 -7.13 -16.57 -13.78
C THR A 9 -6.46 -15.52 -12.90
N ALA A 10 -7.22 -14.59 -12.33
CA ALA A 10 -6.67 -13.53 -11.47
C ALA A 10 -5.82 -14.01 -10.27
N ALA A 11 -6.01 -15.26 -9.81
CA ALA A 11 -5.39 -15.81 -8.61
C ALA A 11 -4.53 -17.08 -8.85
N GLN A 12 -4.44 -17.58 -10.08
CA GLN A 12 -3.66 -18.79 -10.36
C GLN A 12 -3.29 -18.95 -11.83
N THR A 13 -2.15 -19.61 -12.06
CA THR A 13 -1.64 -20.01 -13.38
C THR A 13 -1.45 -21.52 -13.44
N THR A 14 -2.05 -22.19 -14.42
CA THR A 14 -1.85 -23.63 -14.64
C THR A 14 -0.81 -23.86 -15.74
N LEU A 15 0.19 -24.68 -15.41
CA LEU A 15 1.36 -24.95 -16.22
C LEU A 15 1.43 -26.44 -16.55
N SER A 16 1.98 -26.78 -17.71
CA SER A 16 2.29 -28.16 -18.08
C SER A 16 3.64 -28.25 -18.77
N TRP A 17 4.19 -29.45 -18.86
CA TRP A 17 5.46 -29.70 -19.55
C TRP A 17 5.50 -31.07 -20.21
N GLN A 18 6.51 -31.29 -21.05
CA GLN A 18 6.81 -32.61 -21.60
C GLN A 18 7.28 -33.56 -20.49
N PRO A 19 6.71 -34.77 -20.33
CA PRO A 19 7.18 -35.74 -19.35
C PRO A 19 8.64 -36.14 -19.58
N VAL A 20 9.41 -36.29 -18.49
CA VAL A 20 10.82 -36.72 -18.52
C VAL A 20 10.90 -38.20 -18.17
N ALA A 21 11.61 -38.98 -18.99
CA ALA A 21 11.75 -40.42 -18.78
C ALA A 21 12.47 -40.72 -17.45
N GLY A 22 11.86 -41.60 -16.64
CA GLY A 22 12.39 -41.98 -15.32
C GLY A 22 12.08 -41.01 -14.18
N ALA A 23 11.39 -39.90 -14.46
CA ALA A 23 10.92 -38.99 -13.41
C ALA A 23 9.77 -39.63 -12.62
N ALA A 24 9.91 -39.66 -11.29
CA ALA A 24 8.85 -40.09 -10.37
C ALA A 24 7.99 -38.90 -9.92
N ARG A 25 8.57 -37.69 -9.91
CA ARG A 25 7.91 -36.44 -9.54
C ARG A 25 8.64 -35.23 -10.13
N TYR A 26 8.00 -34.08 -10.07
CA TYR A 26 8.53 -32.80 -10.49
C TYR A 26 8.48 -31.80 -9.35
N ARG A 27 9.54 -31.04 -9.13
CA ARG A 27 9.55 -29.89 -8.22
C ARG A 27 9.36 -28.61 -9.03
N ILE A 28 8.42 -27.78 -8.62
CA ILE A 28 8.11 -26.50 -9.24
C ILE A 28 8.77 -25.41 -8.41
N LEU A 29 9.56 -24.58 -9.08
CA LEU A 29 10.32 -23.49 -8.50
C LEU A 29 9.85 -22.18 -9.10
N TRP A 30 9.77 -21.11 -8.31
CA TRP A 30 9.27 -19.81 -8.75
C TRP A 30 10.12 -18.64 -8.24
N SER A 31 10.05 -17.52 -8.96
CA SER A 31 10.55 -16.21 -8.57
C SER A 31 9.59 -15.13 -9.11
N ASP A 32 9.41 -14.04 -8.39
CA ASP A 32 8.70 -12.81 -8.81
C ASP A 32 9.57 -11.89 -9.70
N ARG A 33 10.88 -12.16 -9.77
CA ARG A 33 11.87 -11.39 -10.53
C ARG A 33 12.79 -12.28 -11.35
N SER A 34 13.40 -11.71 -12.39
CA SER A 34 14.41 -12.39 -13.22
C SER A 34 15.81 -11.93 -12.88
N GLY A 35 16.79 -12.80 -13.08
CA GLY A 35 18.21 -12.46 -13.01
C GLY A 35 19.07 -13.71 -12.93
N GLU A 36 20.36 -13.57 -13.21
CA GLU A 36 21.31 -14.67 -13.10
C GLU A 36 21.62 -15.04 -11.64
N THR A 37 21.58 -14.05 -10.74
CA THR A 37 21.81 -14.19 -9.29
C THR A 37 20.54 -14.56 -8.52
N VAL A 38 19.37 -14.37 -9.14
CA VAL A 38 18.06 -14.55 -8.50
C VAL A 38 17.81 -16.02 -8.19
N ARG A 39 17.46 -16.28 -6.92
CA ARG A 39 17.08 -17.58 -6.39
C ARG A 39 15.61 -17.87 -6.68
N PHE A 40 15.24 -19.14 -6.54
CA PHE A 40 13.86 -19.58 -6.72
C PHE A 40 13.38 -20.27 -5.44
N LYS A 41 12.14 -19.97 -5.04
CA LYS A 41 11.43 -20.66 -3.96
C LYS A 41 10.70 -21.89 -4.51
N THR A 42 10.48 -22.89 -3.67
CA THR A 42 9.68 -24.07 -4.08
C THR A 42 8.19 -23.73 -3.95
N ALA A 43 7.45 -23.84 -5.05
CA ALA A 43 5.98 -23.71 -5.03
C ALA A 43 5.31 -25.01 -4.59
N GLY A 44 5.94 -26.16 -4.89
CA GLY A 44 5.40 -27.47 -4.57
C GLY A 44 6.02 -28.58 -5.41
N GLU A 45 5.49 -29.81 -5.26
CA GLU A 45 5.85 -30.97 -6.08
C GLU A 45 4.60 -31.56 -6.75
N SER A 46 4.76 -32.15 -7.93
CA SER A 46 3.69 -32.83 -8.69
C SER A 46 4.14 -34.20 -9.18
N GLY A 47 3.26 -35.20 -9.10
CA GLY A 47 3.47 -36.52 -9.72
C GLY A 47 3.14 -36.53 -11.21
N GLU A 48 2.53 -35.46 -11.73
CA GLU A 48 2.09 -35.32 -13.11
C GLU A 48 2.87 -34.18 -13.79
N SER A 49 2.84 -34.14 -15.12
CA SER A 49 3.43 -33.03 -15.90
C SER A 49 2.49 -31.81 -15.98
N LEU A 50 1.86 -31.49 -14.85
CA LEU A 50 0.86 -30.44 -14.67
C LEU A 50 0.98 -29.89 -13.24
N PHE A 51 0.86 -28.58 -13.08
CA PHE A 51 0.81 -27.91 -11.78
C PHE A 51 0.03 -26.60 -11.85
N THR A 52 -0.72 -26.29 -10.79
CA THR A 52 -1.41 -25.01 -10.64
C THR A 52 -0.70 -24.18 -9.59
N PHE A 53 -0.13 -23.07 -10.04
CA PHE A 53 0.56 -22.10 -9.20
C PHE A 53 -0.45 -21.06 -8.71
N CYS A 54 -0.72 -21.03 -7.41
CA CYS A 54 -1.71 -20.15 -6.78
C CYS A 54 -1.02 -18.89 -6.25
N ARG A 55 -1.08 -17.82 -7.05
CA ARG A 55 -0.66 -16.44 -6.73
C ARG A 55 -1.40 -15.49 -7.63
N SER A 56 -1.53 -14.23 -7.20
CA SER A 56 -2.17 -13.25 -8.05
C SER A 56 -1.36 -12.97 -9.30
N THR A 57 -2.04 -12.93 -10.43
CA THR A 57 -1.42 -12.77 -11.74
C THR A 57 -1.27 -11.31 -12.14
N HIS A 58 -1.17 -10.40 -11.16
CA HIS A 58 -0.99 -8.97 -11.40
C HIS A 58 0.45 -8.60 -11.76
N ILE A 59 1.41 -9.45 -11.41
CA ILE A 59 2.79 -9.43 -11.90
C ILE A 59 3.13 -10.72 -12.65
N PRO A 60 4.15 -10.69 -13.54
CA PRO A 60 4.72 -11.91 -14.10
C PRO A 60 5.57 -12.64 -13.06
N TYR A 61 5.52 -13.98 -13.07
CA TYR A 61 6.42 -14.86 -12.33
C TYR A 61 7.32 -15.64 -13.28
N TYR A 62 8.47 -16.04 -12.80
CA TYR A 62 9.42 -16.89 -13.50
C TYR A 62 9.38 -18.29 -12.90
N ILE A 63 9.03 -19.29 -13.70
CA ILE A 63 8.81 -20.66 -13.23
C ILE A 63 9.82 -21.62 -13.84
N LYS A 64 10.46 -22.44 -13.01
CA LYS A 64 11.28 -23.59 -13.41
C LYS A 64 10.65 -24.89 -12.92
N VAL A 65 10.96 -25.98 -13.61
CA VAL A 65 10.58 -27.34 -13.20
C VAL A 65 11.80 -28.23 -13.17
N GLN A 66 11.99 -28.94 -12.06
CA GLN A 66 13.01 -29.98 -11.89
C GLN A 66 12.36 -31.36 -11.94
N ALA A 67 12.77 -32.21 -12.87
CA ALA A 67 12.34 -33.61 -12.91
C ALA A 67 13.22 -34.45 -11.97
N LEU A 68 12.60 -35.18 -11.04
CA LEU A 68 13.30 -35.95 -10.01
C LEU A 68 13.00 -37.44 -10.13
N ALA A 69 14.03 -38.27 -10.02
CA ALA A 69 13.90 -39.72 -9.87
C ALA A 69 13.33 -40.09 -8.49
N GLU A 70 12.96 -41.36 -8.31
CA GLU A 70 12.41 -41.89 -7.05
C GLU A 70 13.36 -41.69 -5.84
N ASN A 71 14.67 -41.75 -6.08
CA ASN A 71 15.69 -41.50 -5.05
C ASN A 71 15.98 -39.99 -4.82
N GLY A 72 15.25 -39.09 -5.48
CA GLY A 72 15.44 -37.63 -5.39
C GLY A 72 16.55 -37.06 -6.28
N ALA A 73 17.26 -37.88 -7.07
CA ALA A 73 18.24 -37.37 -8.01
C ALA A 73 17.57 -36.53 -9.11
N MET A 74 18.12 -35.35 -9.39
CA MET A 74 17.65 -34.49 -10.48
C MET A 74 18.05 -35.09 -11.83
N LEU A 75 17.06 -35.33 -12.69
CA LEU A 75 17.23 -35.88 -14.02
C LEU A 75 17.37 -34.77 -15.07
N GLU A 76 16.56 -33.72 -14.94
CA GLU A 76 16.51 -32.60 -15.87
C GLU A 76 15.93 -31.36 -15.16
N GLU A 77 16.36 -30.16 -15.57
CA GLU A 77 15.80 -28.87 -15.15
C GLU A 77 15.41 -28.07 -16.40
N SER A 78 14.27 -27.38 -16.37
CA SER A 78 13.87 -26.47 -17.44
C SER A 78 14.56 -25.11 -17.32
N THR A 79 14.64 -24.38 -18.44
CA THR A 79 14.83 -22.93 -18.37
C THR A 79 13.60 -22.27 -17.72
N PRO A 80 13.75 -21.12 -17.04
CA PRO A 80 12.60 -20.35 -16.56
C PRO A 80 11.65 -19.99 -17.70
N VAL A 81 10.35 -20.03 -17.42
CA VAL A 81 9.30 -19.43 -18.27
C VAL A 81 8.64 -18.30 -17.50
N GLN A 82 8.51 -17.14 -18.14
CA GLN A 82 7.77 -16.00 -17.61
C GLN A 82 6.26 -16.24 -17.80
N THR A 83 5.46 -16.06 -16.75
CA THR A 83 4.01 -16.10 -16.83
C THR A 83 3.47 -14.76 -17.34
N PRO A 84 2.34 -14.75 -18.07
CA PRO A 84 1.68 -13.51 -18.45
C PRO A 84 1.08 -12.78 -17.24
N VAL A 85 0.80 -11.48 -17.42
CA VAL A 85 -0.05 -10.71 -16.52
C VAL A 85 -1.51 -10.99 -16.87
N GLY A 86 -2.27 -11.49 -15.92
CA GLY A 86 -3.68 -11.88 -16.06
C GLY A 86 -4.66 -11.06 -15.22
N ARG A 87 -4.16 -10.22 -14.30
CA ARG A 87 -4.95 -9.29 -13.46
C ARG A 87 -4.34 -7.89 -13.58
N VAL A 88 -5.15 -6.85 -13.57
CA VAL A 88 -4.68 -5.47 -13.40
C VAL A 88 -5.30 -4.95 -12.12
N LEU A 89 -4.46 -4.54 -11.16
CA LEU A 89 -4.92 -3.91 -9.91
C LEU A 89 -5.20 -2.43 -10.16
N GLN A 90 -6.42 -2.00 -9.92
CA GLN A 90 -6.82 -0.59 -9.96
C GLN A 90 -6.75 0.00 -8.55
N GLN A 91 -5.53 0.05 -8.01
CA GLN A 91 -5.27 0.66 -6.70
C GLN A 91 -5.76 2.11 -6.68
N GLN A 92 -6.57 2.44 -5.68
CA GLN A 92 -6.91 3.80 -5.34
C GLN A 92 -5.64 4.55 -4.94
N LEU A 93 -5.33 5.65 -5.62
CA LEU A 93 -4.18 6.50 -5.34
C LEU A 93 -4.66 7.95 -5.24
N GLU A 94 -3.99 8.75 -4.42
CA GLU A 94 -4.30 10.17 -4.29
C GLU A 94 -4.04 10.92 -5.62
N ALA A 95 -4.94 11.85 -5.97
CA ALA A 95 -4.84 12.63 -7.19
C ALA A 95 -3.89 13.82 -6.99
N LEU A 96 -2.58 13.54 -6.91
CA LEU A 96 -1.59 14.54 -6.55
C LEU A 96 -1.33 15.59 -7.64
N SER A 97 -0.97 16.79 -7.18
CA SER A 97 -0.37 17.83 -8.01
C SER A 97 1.07 17.45 -8.37
N ARG A 98 1.68 18.23 -9.27
CA ARG A 98 3.07 18.04 -9.68
C ARG A 98 4.08 18.18 -8.52
N GLY A 99 3.64 18.67 -7.34
CA GLY A 99 4.48 18.81 -6.16
C GLY A 99 5.72 19.67 -6.41
N LEU A 100 5.64 20.60 -7.37
CA LEU A 100 6.81 21.32 -7.86
C LEU A 100 7.43 22.15 -6.73
N VAL A 101 8.71 21.91 -6.46
CA VAL A 101 9.49 22.69 -5.50
C VAL A 101 10.70 23.30 -6.18
N ALA A 102 11.06 24.50 -5.75
CA ALA A 102 12.31 25.15 -6.12
C ALA A 102 13.01 25.62 -4.84
N VAL A 103 14.32 25.40 -4.73
CA VAL A 103 15.12 25.70 -3.55
C VAL A 103 16.42 26.38 -3.97
N THR A 104 16.77 27.48 -3.31
CA THR A 104 18.08 28.11 -3.51
C THR A 104 19.17 27.15 -3.01
N ALA A 105 20.06 26.74 -3.92
CA ALA A 105 21.21 25.90 -3.64
C ALA A 105 22.52 26.72 -3.75
N ASN A 106 23.65 26.14 -3.34
CA ASN A 106 24.95 26.83 -3.37
C ASN A 106 25.38 27.28 -4.78
N THR A 107 24.93 26.58 -5.81
CA THR A 107 25.34 26.77 -7.21
C THR A 107 24.20 27.20 -8.13
N GLY A 108 23.06 27.65 -7.60
CA GLY A 108 21.90 28.07 -8.39
C GLY A 108 20.57 27.81 -7.70
N VAL A 109 19.54 27.50 -8.48
CA VAL A 109 18.24 27.02 -7.96
C VAL A 109 18.06 25.57 -8.35
N PHE A 110 17.88 24.71 -7.36
CA PHE A 110 17.46 23.33 -7.54
C PHE A 110 15.93 23.29 -7.71
N ILE A 111 15.45 22.49 -8.65
CA ILE A 111 14.02 22.30 -8.93
C ILE A 111 13.75 20.80 -8.99
N SER A 112 12.69 20.33 -8.35
CA SER A 112 12.22 18.94 -8.47
C SER A 112 10.69 18.85 -8.51
N TRP A 113 10.18 17.76 -9.07
CA TRP A 113 8.75 17.50 -9.22
C TRP A 113 8.44 16.02 -9.33
N ARG A 114 7.15 15.68 -9.16
CA ARG A 114 6.70 14.29 -9.16
C ARG A 114 6.60 13.74 -10.57
N LEU A 115 7.03 12.49 -10.74
CA LEU A 115 6.52 11.60 -11.79
C LEU A 115 5.38 10.77 -11.18
N PHE A 116 4.24 10.65 -11.86
CA PHE A 116 3.16 9.79 -11.37
C PHE A 116 3.32 8.36 -11.86
N LYS A 117 2.90 7.36 -11.07
CA LYS A 117 2.88 5.94 -11.48
C LYS A 117 2.13 5.72 -12.81
N SER A 118 1.04 6.47 -13.05
CA SER A 118 0.25 6.43 -14.29
C SER A 118 0.96 7.03 -15.51
N GLU A 119 2.06 7.76 -15.30
CA GLU A 119 2.89 8.36 -16.36
C GLU A 119 4.05 7.45 -16.78
N VAL A 120 4.20 6.28 -16.15
CA VAL A 120 5.25 5.32 -16.45
C VAL A 120 4.77 4.33 -17.51
N THR A 121 5.58 4.13 -18.55
CA THR A 121 5.29 3.18 -19.64
C THR A 121 6.34 2.09 -19.80
N GLY A 122 7.51 2.24 -19.16
CA GLY A 122 8.63 1.31 -19.22
C GLY A 122 9.76 1.68 -18.26
N HIS A 123 10.95 1.14 -18.53
CA HIS A 123 12.17 1.36 -17.75
C HIS A 123 13.42 1.27 -18.64
N ASN A 124 14.55 1.72 -18.10
CA ASN A 124 15.89 1.55 -18.67
C ASN A 124 16.91 1.37 -17.53
N ALA A 125 18.21 1.37 -17.87
CA ALA A 125 19.28 1.10 -16.91
C ALA A 125 19.43 2.14 -15.77
N THR A 126 18.87 3.35 -15.92
CA THR A 126 19.02 4.44 -14.94
C THR A 126 17.71 4.91 -14.33
N GLY A 127 16.56 4.44 -14.80
CA GLY A 127 15.26 4.98 -14.39
C GLY A 127 14.06 4.31 -15.04
N LEU A 128 12.89 4.69 -14.54
CA LEU A 128 11.62 4.50 -15.24
C LEU A 128 11.52 5.44 -16.44
N THR A 129 10.80 5.02 -17.48
CA THR A 129 10.54 5.80 -18.69
C THR A 129 9.05 6.09 -18.85
N GLY A 130 8.70 7.12 -19.61
CA GLY A 130 7.32 7.51 -19.83
C GLY A 130 7.21 8.98 -20.21
N THR A 131 6.46 9.75 -19.43
CA THR A 131 6.32 11.20 -19.63
C THR A 131 7.65 11.94 -19.47
N ASP A 132 7.99 12.78 -20.45
CA ASP A 132 9.08 13.76 -20.36
C ASP A 132 8.54 15.10 -19.85
N PHE A 133 9.42 16.07 -19.56
CA PHE A 133 9.00 17.34 -18.97
C PHE A 133 9.62 18.55 -19.65
N VAL A 134 8.82 19.60 -19.84
CA VAL A 134 9.28 20.94 -20.22
C VAL A 134 9.32 21.79 -18.96
N LEU A 135 10.51 22.29 -18.62
CA LEU A 135 10.72 23.21 -17.51
C LEU A 135 10.66 24.65 -18.01
N TYR A 136 9.93 25.49 -17.29
CA TYR A 136 9.77 26.92 -17.54
C TYR A 136 10.45 27.74 -16.45
N LYS A 137 11.10 28.84 -16.84
CA LYS A 137 11.59 29.92 -15.98
C LYS A 137 10.94 31.22 -16.40
N ASN A 138 10.22 31.88 -15.48
CA ASN A 138 9.51 33.14 -15.72
C ASN A 138 8.60 33.11 -16.97
N GLY A 139 7.94 31.96 -17.21
CA GLY A 139 7.07 31.74 -18.37
C GLY A 139 7.80 31.44 -19.68
N VAL A 140 9.13 31.33 -19.68
CA VAL A 140 9.95 30.98 -20.85
C VAL A 140 10.51 29.57 -20.68
N ARG A 141 10.43 28.74 -21.73
CA ARG A 141 11.00 27.39 -21.71
C ARG A 141 12.50 27.45 -21.41
N LEU A 142 12.91 26.77 -20.35
CA LEU A 142 14.29 26.66 -19.88
C LEU A 142 14.95 25.39 -20.39
N ALA A 143 14.28 24.25 -20.24
CA ALA A 143 14.86 22.94 -20.57
C ALA A 143 13.76 21.91 -20.93
N THR A 144 14.20 20.80 -21.52
CA THR A 144 13.43 19.55 -21.57
C THR A 144 14.21 18.49 -20.83
N VAL A 145 13.55 17.82 -19.87
CA VAL A 145 14.14 16.84 -18.98
C VAL A 145 13.44 15.50 -19.22
N THR A 146 14.23 14.47 -19.51
CA THR A 146 13.72 13.16 -19.95
C THR A 146 14.15 12.02 -19.03
N ASP A 147 15.29 12.19 -18.34
CA ASP A 147 16.02 11.16 -17.58
C ASP A 147 15.86 11.29 -16.06
N SER A 148 15.19 12.33 -15.57
CA SER A 148 14.95 12.59 -14.15
C SER A 148 13.69 13.44 -13.97
N THR A 149 13.36 13.78 -12.72
CA THR A 149 12.38 14.82 -12.40
C THR A 149 12.95 15.91 -11.50
N ASN A 150 14.23 16.24 -11.72
CA ASN A 150 14.87 17.40 -11.13
C ASN A 150 15.73 18.15 -12.15
N TYR A 151 16.17 19.34 -11.75
CA TYR A 151 17.00 20.21 -12.57
C TYR A 151 17.74 21.23 -11.70
N LEU A 152 18.95 21.61 -12.10
CA LEU A 152 19.69 22.71 -11.47
C LEU A 152 19.83 23.88 -12.45
N ASP A 153 19.13 24.97 -12.18
CA ASP A 153 19.33 26.24 -12.90
C ASP A 153 20.49 27.01 -12.26
N ALA A 154 21.69 26.86 -12.85
CA ALA A 154 22.89 27.54 -12.38
C ALA A 154 22.82 29.08 -12.47
N GLN A 155 21.88 29.63 -13.24
CA GLN A 155 21.64 31.08 -13.35
C GLN A 155 20.33 31.49 -12.65
N GLY A 156 19.74 30.59 -11.86
CA GLY A 156 18.54 30.82 -11.07
C GLY A 156 18.78 31.77 -9.91
N THR A 157 17.76 32.54 -9.57
CA THR A 157 17.76 33.47 -8.43
C THR A 157 16.46 33.31 -7.63
N SER A 158 16.46 33.76 -6.38
CA SER A 158 15.25 33.72 -5.53
C SER A 158 14.07 34.57 -6.04
N GLY A 159 14.29 35.44 -7.03
CA GLY A 159 13.25 36.22 -7.68
C GLY A 159 12.55 35.50 -8.83
N ASP A 160 13.11 34.40 -9.32
CA ASP A 160 12.57 33.64 -10.45
C ASP A 160 11.31 32.84 -10.06
N THR A 161 10.55 32.43 -11.07
CA THR A 161 9.40 31.53 -10.92
C THR A 161 9.56 30.35 -11.87
N TYR A 162 9.32 29.13 -11.40
CA TYR A 162 9.46 27.90 -12.17
C TYR A 162 8.13 27.18 -12.32
N ALA A 163 7.90 26.56 -13.47
CA ALA A 163 6.72 25.72 -13.74
C ALA A 163 7.12 24.53 -14.62
N VAL A 164 6.39 23.43 -14.57
CA VAL A 164 6.69 22.21 -15.34
C VAL A 164 5.45 21.76 -16.11
N ALA A 165 5.62 21.39 -17.37
CA ALA A 165 4.57 20.79 -18.21
C ALA A 165 4.98 19.37 -18.63
N PRO A 166 4.06 18.38 -18.63
CA PRO A 166 4.34 17.07 -19.19
C PRO A 166 4.48 17.15 -20.72
N LEU A 167 5.32 16.30 -21.29
CA LEU A 167 5.61 16.18 -22.72
C LEU A 167 5.48 14.71 -23.13
N VAL A 168 4.49 14.40 -23.95
CA VAL A 168 4.20 13.03 -24.42
C VAL A 168 4.20 13.04 -25.94
N ASN A 169 5.03 12.21 -26.57
CA ASN A 169 5.19 12.14 -28.04
C ASN A 169 5.45 13.52 -28.69
N GLY A 170 6.19 14.40 -28.00
CA GLY A 170 6.44 15.76 -28.46
C GLY A 170 5.24 16.71 -28.36
N VAL A 171 4.10 16.26 -27.83
CA VAL A 171 2.93 17.09 -27.54
C VAL A 171 3.01 17.54 -26.08
N GLU A 172 3.04 18.85 -25.89
CA GLU A 172 3.11 19.48 -24.58
C GLU A 172 1.72 19.59 -23.93
N GLY A 173 1.60 19.15 -22.68
CA GLY A 173 0.42 19.32 -21.85
C GLY A 173 0.39 20.65 -21.10
N PRO A 174 -0.60 20.88 -20.23
CA PRO A 174 -0.68 22.10 -19.43
C PRO A 174 0.44 22.16 -18.38
N ALA A 175 1.08 23.31 -18.25
CA ALA A 175 2.03 23.57 -17.18
C ALA A 175 1.34 23.65 -15.81
N CYS A 176 2.00 23.14 -14.78
CA CYS A 176 1.56 23.30 -13.38
C CYS A 176 1.65 24.77 -12.93
N ARG A 177 1.10 25.06 -11.75
CA ARG A 177 1.25 26.38 -11.11
C ARG A 177 2.73 26.69 -10.89
N GLY A 178 3.10 27.94 -11.15
CA GLY A 178 4.47 28.41 -10.95
C GLY A 178 4.81 28.60 -9.47
N VAL A 179 6.02 28.18 -9.07
CA VAL A 179 6.54 28.33 -7.70
C VAL A 179 7.80 29.19 -7.66
N LYS A 180 8.05 29.82 -6.50
CA LYS A 180 9.27 30.59 -6.26
C LYS A 180 10.27 29.80 -5.40
N PRO A 181 11.58 30.01 -5.59
CA PRO A 181 12.59 29.33 -4.79
C PRO A 181 12.48 29.63 -3.29
N TRP A 182 12.57 28.59 -2.47
CA TRP A 182 12.74 28.72 -1.03
C TRP A 182 14.11 29.32 -0.73
N GLN A 183 14.12 30.45 -0.02
CA GLN A 183 15.34 31.21 0.20
C GLN A 183 16.25 30.63 1.28
N LYS A 184 15.68 29.95 2.28
CA LYS A 184 16.41 29.44 3.45
C LYS A 184 16.94 28.00 3.27
N GLY A 185 16.69 27.37 2.12
CA GLY A 185 16.96 25.94 1.91
C GLY A 185 15.89 25.01 2.48
N TYR A 186 14.87 25.56 3.15
CA TYR A 186 13.74 24.85 3.76
C TYR A 186 12.50 25.75 3.74
N TYR A 187 11.33 25.14 3.95
CA TYR A 187 10.06 25.83 4.17
C TYR A 187 9.70 25.81 5.66
N GLU A 188 9.12 26.89 6.18
CA GLU A 188 8.56 26.95 7.54
C GLU A 188 7.04 26.97 7.43
N LEU A 189 6.40 25.86 7.78
CA LEU A 189 4.95 25.77 7.99
C LEU A 189 4.64 26.38 9.36
N PRO A 190 4.05 27.59 9.44
CA PRO A 190 3.80 28.23 10.72
C PRO A 190 2.66 27.53 11.45
N LEU A 191 2.83 27.36 12.76
CA LEU A 191 1.89 26.67 13.63
C LEU A 191 1.20 27.63 14.60
N GLN A 192 -0.01 27.28 15.01
CA GLN A 192 -0.71 27.96 16.10
C GLN A 192 -0.57 27.16 17.40
N LYS A 193 0.58 27.32 18.08
CA LYS A 193 0.88 26.60 19.33
C LYS A 193 -0.28 26.70 20.35
N PRO A 194 -0.83 25.57 20.84
CA PRO A 194 -1.78 25.57 21.95
C PRO A 194 -1.17 26.23 23.19
N ALA A 195 -2.01 26.88 24.00
CA ALA A 195 -1.54 27.47 25.26
C ALA A 195 -1.10 26.38 26.25
N ASP A 196 0.05 26.62 26.88
CA ASP A 196 0.57 25.82 28.00
C ASP A 196 -0.45 25.74 29.15
N GLY A 197 -0.30 24.76 30.03
CA GLY A 197 -1.32 24.44 31.03
C GLY A 197 -0.76 24.02 32.39
N VAL A 198 -1.69 23.65 33.27
CA VAL A 198 -1.41 23.13 34.62
C VAL A 198 -2.32 21.93 34.88
N THR A 199 -1.76 20.83 35.39
CA THR A 199 -2.52 19.64 35.73
C THR A 199 -3.42 19.86 36.96
N PRO A 200 -4.39 18.98 37.24
CA PRO A 200 -5.15 19.00 38.49
C PRO A 200 -4.27 18.95 39.76
N ALA A 201 -3.07 18.37 39.67
CA ALA A 201 -2.09 18.34 40.76
C ALA A 201 -1.30 19.65 40.93
N GLY A 202 -1.52 20.65 40.06
CA GLY A 202 -0.82 21.93 40.10
C GLY A 202 0.52 21.95 39.36
N GLU A 203 0.81 20.93 38.56
CA GLU A 203 2.07 20.81 37.83
C GLU A 203 1.96 21.53 36.47
N PRO A 204 2.84 22.50 36.16
CA PRO A 204 2.84 23.16 34.86
C PRO A 204 3.35 22.21 33.77
N PHE A 205 2.84 22.38 32.56
CA PHE A 205 3.30 21.66 31.36
C PHE A 205 3.24 22.58 30.14
N ALA A 206 4.09 22.32 29.15
CA ALA A 206 4.13 23.03 27.87
C ALA A 206 3.79 22.11 26.70
N TYR A 207 3.30 22.67 25.59
CA TYR A 207 3.04 21.89 24.37
C TYR A 207 4.22 21.87 23.41
N HIS A 208 4.44 20.72 22.78
CA HIS A 208 5.35 20.55 21.66
C HIS A 208 4.62 19.99 20.45
N ALA A 209 4.95 20.47 19.26
CA ALA A 209 4.54 19.78 18.04
C ALA A 209 5.21 18.40 18.04
N ASN A 210 4.51 17.36 17.60
CA ASN A 210 4.96 15.98 17.76
C ASN A 210 4.75 15.20 16.45
N ASP A 211 4.37 13.93 16.52
CA ASP A 211 4.15 13.07 15.35
C ASP A 211 3.17 13.70 14.36
N MET A 212 3.42 13.48 13.07
CA MET A 212 2.60 14.00 11.98
C MET A 212 2.13 12.89 11.04
N SER A 213 1.08 13.21 10.27
CA SER A 213 0.65 12.47 9.07
C SER A 213 0.26 13.47 7.99
N VAL A 214 0.00 12.99 6.77
CA VAL A 214 -0.42 13.80 5.63
C VAL A 214 -1.62 13.20 4.92
N GLY A 215 -2.40 14.06 4.26
CA GLY A 215 -3.51 13.68 3.38
C GLY A 215 -4.06 14.92 2.67
N ASP A 216 -4.49 14.78 1.43
CA ASP A 216 -5.16 15.85 0.67
C ASP A 216 -6.63 15.93 1.12
N ILE A 217 -7.01 16.97 1.85
CA ILE A 217 -8.36 17.05 2.43
C ILE A 217 -9.39 17.71 1.52
N ASP A 218 -8.95 18.35 0.43
CA ASP A 218 -9.85 19.09 -0.45
C ASP A 218 -9.79 18.77 -1.94
N ASN A 219 -9.02 17.74 -2.30
CA ASN A 219 -8.81 17.21 -3.65
C ASN A 219 -8.21 18.27 -4.58
N ASP A 220 -7.25 19.05 -4.06
CA ASP A 220 -6.48 20.03 -4.83
C ASP A 220 -5.10 19.50 -5.28
N GLY A 221 -4.74 18.30 -4.81
CA GLY A 221 -3.52 17.57 -5.11
C GLY A 221 -2.31 17.95 -4.24
N GLU A 222 -2.47 18.89 -3.31
CA GLU A 222 -1.46 19.22 -2.30
C GLU A 222 -1.78 18.50 -0.98
N TYR A 223 -0.74 18.15 -0.23
CA TYR A 223 -0.96 17.56 1.10
C TYR A 223 -1.25 18.64 2.15
N GLU A 224 -2.25 18.36 2.99
CA GLU A 224 -2.38 18.96 4.30
C GLU A 224 -1.60 18.17 5.35
N TYR A 225 -1.24 18.87 6.42
CA TYR A 225 -0.35 18.40 7.47
C TYR A 225 -1.12 18.24 8.78
N PHE A 226 -1.21 17.00 9.25
CA PHE A 226 -1.87 16.65 10.48
C PHE A 226 -0.83 16.63 11.60
N VAL A 227 -0.95 17.51 12.58
CA VAL A 227 0.05 17.74 13.64
C VAL A 227 -0.52 17.33 14.98
N LYS A 228 0.04 16.29 15.59
CA LYS A 228 -0.22 15.97 17.00
C LYS A 228 0.51 16.98 17.88
N TRP A 229 -0.18 17.55 18.85
CA TRP A 229 0.42 18.31 19.94
C TRP A 229 0.47 17.46 21.18
N ASP A 230 1.68 17.28 21.70
CA ASP A 230 1.94 16.47 22.88
C ASP A 230 2.44 17.38 24.01
N PRO A 231 1.88 17.29 25.22
CA PRO A 231 2.38 18.04 26.37
C PRO A 231 3.71 17.43 26.84
N ASP A 232 4.63 18.23 27.36
CA ASP A 232 5.93 17.78 27.88
C ASP A 232 5.84 16.85 29.11
N ASN A 233 4.66 16.76 29.71
CA ASN A 233 4.31 15.80 30.75
C ASN A 233 3.49 14.61 30.23
N SER A 234 3.51 14.32 28.93
CA SER A 234 2.98 13.07 28.39
C SER A 234 3.73 11.87 28.99
N HIS A 235 3.06 10.72 29.00
CA HIS A 235 3.54 9.56 29.74
C HIS A 235 3.57 8.30 28.88
N ASP A 236 4.66 7.54 28.98
CA ASP A 236 4.58 6.11 28.73
C ASP A 236 3.52 5.50 29.67
N VAL A 237 2.83 4.45 29.23
CA VAL A 237 1.74 3.86 30.01
C VAL A 237 2.19 3.32 31.37
N SER A 238 3.49 3.04 31.57
CA SER A 238 4.04 2.61 32.86
C SER A 238 4.29 3.75 33.87
N ILE A 239 4.18 5.00 33.43
CA ILE A 239 4.48 6.21 34.22
C ILE A 239 3.19 6.78 34.79
N LYS A 240 3.19 7.07 36.09
CA LYS A 240 2.05 7.65 36.82
C LYS A 240 2.05 9.17 36.73
N GLY A 241 0.87 9.78 36.81
CA GLY A 241 0.70 11.23 36.78
C GLY A 241 -0.38 11.67 35.80
N TYR A 242 -0.89 12.88 36.01
CA TYR A 242 -1.77 13.55 35.06
C TYR A 242 -0.97 14.02 33.85
N THR A 243 -1.59 13.96 32.66
CA THR A 243 -1.04 14.57 31.46
C THR A 243 -1.83 15.82 31.08
N GLY A 244 -1.22 16.73 30.32
CA GLY A 244 -1.98 17.67 29.50
C GLY A 244 -2.91 16.96 28.51
N ARG A 245 -3.75 17.73 27.82
CA ARG A 245 -4.64 17.19 26.79
C ARG A 245 -3.85 16.91 25.51
N CYS A 246 -4.18 15.85 24.79
CA CYS A 246 -3.66 15.68 23.43
C CYS A 246 -4.49 16.55 22.45
N PHE A 247 -3.84 17.20 21.49
CA PHE A 247 -4.53 17.83 20.36
C PHE A 247 -4.05 17.26 19.02
N ILE A 248 -4.89 17.33 17.99
CA ILE A 248 -4.50 17.11 16.61
C ILE A 248 -5.00 18.29 15.79
N ASP A 249 -4.12 18.93 15.03
CA ASP A 249 -4.47 20.00 14.10
C ASP A 249 -4.34 19.54 12.65
N CYS A 250 -5.07 20.17 11.75
CA CYS A 250 -4.85 20.06 10.31
C CYS A 250 -4.49 21.44 9.73
N TYR A 251 -3.34 21.52 9.06
CA TYR A 251 -2.82 22.74 8.44
C TYR A 251 -2.68 22.57 6.93
N LYS A 252 -3.07 23.60 6.16
CA LYS A 252 -2.57 23.78 4.79
C LYS A 252 -1.10 24.22 4.81
N LEU A 253 -0.37 23.96 3.72
CA LEU A 253 1.05 24.31 3.61
C LEU A 253 1.33 25.80 3.90
N ASP A 254 0.39 26.70 3.59
CA ASP A 254 0.54 28.13 3.84
C ASP A 254 0.38 28.56 5.31
N GLY A 255 0.12 27.61 6.22
CA GLY A 255 -0.09 27.87 7.65
C GLY A 255 -1.54 28.07 8.07
N THR A 256 -2.49 27.95 7.14
CA THR A 256 -3.92 28.01 7.47
C THR A 256 -4.30 26.82 8.34
N LEU A 257 -4.68 27.09 9.60
CA LEU A 257 -5.26 26.10 10.50
C LEU A 257 -6.71 25.83 10.07
N VAL A 258 -7.00 24.61 9.60
CA VAL A 258 -8.34 24.21 9.14
C VAL A 258 -9.22 23.84 10.33
N TRP A 259 -8.69 23.02 11.24
CA TRP A 259 -9.36 22.59 12.46
C TRP A 259 -8.38 22.10 13.52
N ARG A 260 -8.86 22.04 14.77
CA ARG A 260 -8.21 21.46 15.95
C ARG A 260 -9.16 20.49 16.62
N LEU A 261 -8.72 19.25 16.78
CA LEU A 261 -9.34 18.23 17.61
C LEU A 261 -8.71 18.26 19.01
N ASP A 262 -9.49 18.63 20.02
CA ASP A 262 -9.17 18.45 21.44
C ASP A 262 -9.63 17.05 21.86
N MET A 263 -8.69 16.16 22.17
CA MET A 263 -9.00 14.78 22.54
C MET A 263 -9.80 14.68 23.84
N GLY A 264 -9.85 15.76 24.63
CA GLY A 264 -10.50 15.80 25.93
C GLY A 264 -9.63 15.20 27.04
N GLN A 265 -10.14 15.23 28.27
CA GLN A 265 -9.40 14.73 29.44
C GLN A 265 -9.39 13.20 29.55
N ASN A 266 -10.37 12.53 28.93
CA ASN A 266 -10.54 11.08 29.03
C ASN A 266 -9.69 10.28 28.02
N ILE A 267 -8.80 10.98 27.29
CA ILE A 267 -7.73 10.40 26.48
C ILE A 267 -6.42 10.91 27.05
N ARG A 268 -5.62 10.00 27.61
CA ARG A 268 -4.32 10.31 28.18
C ARG A 268 -3.30 10.58 27.07
N ALA A 269 -2.37 11.52 27.29
CA ALA A 269 -1.34 11.85 26.30
C ALA A 269 -0.11 10.96 26.46
N GLY A 270 0.45 10.52 25.34
CA GLY A 270 1.64 9.68 25.26
C GLY A 270 1.65 8.78 24.03
N ALA A 271 2.82 8.24 23.72
CA ALA A 271 3.10 7.47 22.51
C ALA A 271 2.09 6.33 22.24
N HIS A 272 1.69 5.59 23.29
CA HIS A 272 0.88 4.38 23.13
C HIS A 272 -0.63 4.62 23.10
N TYR A 273 -1.10 5.87 23.30
CA TYR A 273 -2.52 6.19 23.44
C TYR A 273 -3.19 6.56 22.11
N THR A 274 -2.82 7.71 21.54
CA THR A 274 -3.49 8.27 20.36
C THR A 274 -2.76 7.87 19.09
N GLN A 275 -3.32 6.90 18.37
CA GLN A 275 -2.89 6.51 17.02
C GLN A 275 -3.93 7.06 16.02
N PHE A 276 -3.51 7.90 15.07
CA PHE A 276 -4.43 8.58 14.14
C PHE A 276 -4.07 8.25 12.68
N MET A 277 -5.01 7.69 11.94
CA MET A 277 -4.78 7.25 10.55
C MET A 277 -5.38 8.26 9.59
N VAL A 278 -4.56 8.82 8.70
CA VAL A 278 -4.99 9.79 7.68
C VAL A 278 -4.90 9.17 6.29
N TYR A 279 -6.06 9.00 5.66
CA TYR A 279 -6.21 8.36 4.36
C TYR A 279 -7.57 8.68 3.75
N ASP A 280 -7.69 8.65 2.43
CA ASP A 280 -8.99 8.64 1.73
C ASP A 280 -9.60 7.22 1.80
N PHE A 281 -10.41 6.95 2.82
CA PHE A 281 -11.00 5.63 3.06
C PHE A 281 -12.27 5.37 2.23
N ASN A 282 -12.93 6.40 1.72
CA ASN A 282 -14.18 6.25 0.95
C ASN A 282 -13.99 6.35 -0.58
N GLY A 283 -12.82 6.80 -1.04
CA GLY A 283 -12.47 6.95 -2.46
C GLY A 283 -13.04 8.18 -3.14
N ASP A 284 -13.40 9.22 -2.40
CA ASP A 284 -13.93 10.48 -2.95
C ASP A 284 -12.84 11.49 -3.36
N GLY A 285 -11.58 11.12 -3.14
CA GLY A 285 -10.39 11.92 -3.40
C GLY A 285 -10.03 12.90 -2.28
N ARG A 286 -10.65 12.80 -1.10
CA ARG A 286 -10.34 13.61 0.09
C ARG A 286 -9.97 12.70 1.24
N ALA A 287 -8.91 13.03 1.96
CA ALA A 287 -8.48 12.27 3.12
C ALA A 287 -9.42 12.48 4.32
N GLU A 288 -9.74 11.39 5.01
CA GLU A 288 -10.30 11.37 6.35
C GLU A 288 -9.22 11.12 7.43
N MET A 289 -9.60 11.29 8.69
CA MET A 289 -8.83 10.86 9.85
C MET A 289 -9.65 9.95 10.76
N ALA A 290 -9.18 8.72 10.97
CA ALA A 290 -9.70 7.80 11.97
C ALA A 290 -8.89 7.88 13.26
N VAL A 291 -9.54 8.01 14.41
CA VAL A 291 -8.85 8.09 15.71
C VAL A 291 -9.75 7.59 16.85
N LYS A 292 -9.13 7.00 17.89
CA LYS A 292 -9.82 6.66 19.15
C LYS A 292 -10.24 7.94 19.88
N THR A 293 -11.50 8.02 20.30
CA THR A 293 -12.06 9.18 21.01
C THR A 293 -12.81 8.75 22.28
N ALA A 294 -13.29 9.72 23.06
CA ALA A 294 -13.98 9.47 24.32
C ALA A 294 -14.96 10.62 24.64
N PRO A 295 -15.84 10.47 25.67
CA PRO A 295 -16.58 11.61 26.21
C PRO A 295 -15.64 12.78 26.51
N GLY A 296 -16.05 14.00 26.15
CA GLY A 296 -15.22 15.20 26.25
C GLY A 296 -14.34 15.54 25.03
N THR A 297 -14.21 14.67 24.02
CA THR A 297 -13.52 15.02 22.75
C THR A 297 -14.29 16.09 21.97
N VAL A 298 -13.60 17.13 21.49
CA VAL A 298 -14.19 18.32 20.84
C VAL A 298 -13.44 18.69 19.57
N MET A 299 -14.18 18.82 18.46
CA MET A 299 -13.68 19.40 17.23
C MET A 299 -13.93 20.91 17.19
N THR A 300 -12.92 21.69 16.81
CA THR A 300 -13.03 23.13 16.52
C THR A 300 -12.60 23.40 15.09
N ARG A 301 -13.48 23.96 14.27
CA ARG A 301 -13.19 24.31 12.86
C ARG A 301 -12.96 25.81 12.73
N PHE A 302 -12.03 26.23 11.88
CA PHE A 302 -11.64 27.62 11.70
C PHE A 302 -11.89 28.10 10.27
N ALA A 303 -12.12 29.39 10.12
CA ALA A 303 -12.05 30.10 8.85
C ALA A 303 -10.58 30.37 8.51
N PRO A 304 -10.25 30.69 7.25
CA PRO A 304 -8.87 30.99 6.85
C PRO A 304 -8.21 32.14 7.62
N ASP A 305 -9.00 33.06 8.19
CA ASP A 305 -8.49 34.16 9.02
C ASP A 305 -8.27 33.78 10.51
N GLY A 306 -8.47 32.50 10.87
CA GLY A 306 -8.36 31.98 12.23
C GLY A 306 -9.62 32.13 13.09
N THR A 307 -10.72 32.69 12.55
CA THR A 307 -11.98 32.80 13.30
C THR A 307 -12.61 31.42 13.50
N VAL A 308 -13.05 31.10 14.73
CA VAL A 308 -13.76 29.84 15.01
C VAL A 308 -15.10 29.82 14.28
N LEU A 309 -15.29 28.86 13.38
CA LEU A 309 -16.54 28.60 12.67
C LEU A 309 -17.51 27.76 13.50
N SER A 310 -16.99 26.73 14.15
CA SER A 310 -17.79 25.85 15.00
C SER A 310 -16.93 25.14 16.03
N ARG A 311 -17.57 24.76 17.15
CA ARG A 311 -16.98 23.93 18.20
C ARG A 311 -18.02 22.93 18.65
N ARG A 312 -17.75 21.62 18.49
CA ARG A 312 -18.73 20.56 18.77
C ARG A 312 -18.04 19.36 19.43
N TYR A 313 -18.71 18.78 20.42
CA TYR A 313 -18.34 17.45 20.89
C TYR A 313 -18.61 16.44 19.76
N ILE A 314 -17.86 15.34 19.75
CA ILE A 314 -18.22 14.16 18.97
C ILE A 314 -19.61 13.67 19.35
N THR A 315 -20.25 12.91 18.47
CA THR A 315 -21.54 12.29 18.76
C THR A 315 -21.35 11.10 19.69
N MET A 316 -21.96 11.18 20.86
CA MET A 316 -22.04 10.04 21.78
C MET A 316 -23.09 9.03 21.29
N PRO A 317 -22.79 7.72 21.24
CA PRO A 317 -23.76 6.70 20.87
C PRO A 317 -25.02 6.76 21.76
N GLN A 318 -26.21 6.54 21.17
CA GLN A 318 -27.48 6.69 21.89
C GLN A 318 -27.58 5.79 23.13
N LYS A 319 -27.02 4.57 23.06
CA LYS A 319 -26.98 3.64 24.19
C LYS A 319 -26.25 4.23 25.42
N ASP A 320 -25.26 5.08 25.18
CA ASP A 320 -24.43 5.65 26.24
C ASP A 320 -25.11 6.87 26.86
N LEU A 321 -25.80 7.66 26.04
CA LEU A 321 -26.73 8.68 26.52
C LEU A 321 -27.85 8.06 27.38
N ASP A 322 -28.43 6.94 26.93
CA ASP A 322 -29.46 6.20 27.67
C ASP A 322 -28.91 5.61 28.99
N ALA A 323 -27.63 5.25 29.02
CA ALA A 323 -26.92 4.82 30.22
C ALA A 323 -26.53 5.98 31.17
N GLY A 324 -26.74 7.24 30.75
CA GLY A 324 -26.53 8.43 31.54
C GLY A 324 -25.15 9.08 31.40
N TYR A 325 -24.35 8.65 30.43
CA TYR A 325 -23.04 9.25 30.14
C TYR A 325 -23.17 10.64 29.50
N SER A 326 -22.16 11.48 29.72
CA SER A 326 -22.11 12.86 29.26
C SER A 326 -20.69 13.30 28.90
N HIS A 327 -20.53 14.25 27.97
CA HIS A 327 -19.22 14.85 27.69
C HIS A 327 -18.64 15.68 28.85
N ALA A 328 -19.41 15.91 29.91
CA ALA A 328 -18.93 16.53 31.14
C ALA A 328 -18.26 15.52 32.10
N ASP A 329 -18.38 14.22 31.85
CA ASP A 329 -17.85 13.18 32.73
C ASP A 329 -16.32 13.17 32.73
N ASN A 330 -15.75 12.91 33.90
CA ASN A 330 -14.31 12.80 34.11
C ASN A 330 -13.97 11.42 34.66
N TYR A 331 -13.26 10.63 33.87
CA TYR A 331 -12.79 9.30 34.24
C TYR A 331 -11.31 9.28 34.61
N VAL A 332 -10.66 10.45 34.64
CA VAL A 332 -9.27 10.58 35.09
C VAL A 332 -9.22 10.37 36.60
N CYS A 333 -8.61 9.28 37.04
CA CYS A 333 -8.62 8.89 38.43
C CYS A 333 -7.67 9.72 39.29
N THR A 334 -8.10 10.08 40.50
CA THR A 334 -7.20 10.48 41.58
C THR A 334 -6.62 9.26 42.30
N ALA A 335 -5.57 9.45 43.10
CA ALA A 335 -5.06 8.39 43.97
C ALA A 335 -6.11 7.83 44.95
N GLN A 336 -7.07 8.67 45.37
CA GLN A 336 -8.17 8.24 46.22
C GLN A 336 -9.17 7.40 45.44
N ASP A 337 -9.49 7.77 44.19
CA ASP A 337 -10.40 7.00 43.35
C ASP A 337 -9.85 5.61 43.08
N TYR A 338 -8.55 5.49 42.78
CA TYR A 338 -7.91 4.20 42.58
C TYR A 338 -7.95 3.31 43.84
N ARG A 339 -7.73 3.89 45.03
CA ARG A 339 -7.89 3.15 46.30
C ARG A 339 -9.31 2.61 46.46
N LEU A 340 -10.33 3.43 46.19
CA LEU A 340 -11.73 3.03 46.29
C LEU A 340 -12.10 1.98 45.23
N HIS A 341 -11.58 2.13 44.01
CA HIS A 341 -11.72 1.17 42.94
C HIS A 341 -11.15 -0.20 43.31
N MET A 342 -9.92 -0.26 43.84
CA MET A 342 -9.34 -1.54 44.30
C MET A 342 -10.16 -2.18 45.43
N ALA A 343 -10.72 -1.38 46.33
CA ALA A 343 -11.63 -1.89 47.36
C ALA A 343 -12.88 -2.52 46.73
N GLU A 344 -13.45 -1.90 45.69
CA GLU A 344 -14.61 -2.45 45.00
C GLU A 344 -14.27 -3.72 44.20
N VAL A 345 -13.11 -3.77 43.54
CA VAL A 345 -12.57 -4.98 42.89
C VAL A 345 -12.50 -6.12 43.91
N PHE A 346 -11.92 -5.87 45.09
CA PHE A 346 -11.80 -6.88 46.15
C PHE A 346 -13.15 -7.28 46.73
N ARG A 347 -14.07 -6.33 46.91
CA ARG A 347 -15.43 -6.60 47.38
C ARG A 347 -16.17 -7.57 46.44
N ARG A 348 -15.99 -7.42 45.13
CA ARG A 348 -16.61 -8.26 44.09
C ARG A 348 -15.83 -9.54 43.77
N TRP A 349 -14.69 -9.78 44.44
CA TRP A 349 -13.80 -10.91 44.15
C TRP A 349 -14.52 -12.27 44.05
N HIS A 350 -15.37 -12.59 45.04
CA HIS A 350 -16.13 -13.85 45.09
C HIS A 350 -17.12 -14.06 43.93
N THR A 351 -17.46 -13.01 43.19
CA THR A 351 -18.32 -13.08 41.99
C THR A 351 -17.54 -12.99 40.68
N HIS A 352 -16.24 -12.74 40.74
CA HIS A 352 -15.42 -12.64 39.54
C HIS A 352 -15.43 -13.99 38.79
N PRO A 353 -15.63 -14.02 37.46
CA PRO A 353 -15.77 -15.27 36.71
C PRO A 353 -14.58 -16.24 36.92
N GLU A 354 -13.36 -15.73 36.98
CA GLU A 354 -12.16 -16.55 37.21
C GLU A 354 -12.10 -17.17 38.62
N VAL A 355 -12.69 -16.51 39.62
CA VAL A 355 -12.78 -17.03 41.00
C VAL A 355 -13.89 -18.08 41.09
N VAL A 356 -15.07 -17.80 40.51
CA VAL A 356 -16.21 -18.73 40.47
C VAL A 356 -15.84 -20.03 39.74
N ASN A 357 -15.05 -19.92 38.67
CA ASN A 357 -14.56 -21.06 37.91
C ASN A 357 -13.36 -21.79 38.57
N GLY A 358 -12.91 -21.33 39.75
CA GLY A 358 -11.79 -21.92 40.49
C GLY A 358 -10.43 -21.78 39.83
N ARG A 359 -10.29 -20.87 38.85
CA ARG A 359 -9.01 -20.56 38.21
C ARG A 359 -8.16 -19.62 39.06
N TRP A 360 -8.81 -18.67 39.74
CA TRP A 360 -8.17 -17.77 40.71
C TRP A 360 -8.41 -18.22 42.16
N PRO A 361 -7.58 -17.76 43.12
CA PRO A 361 -7.79 -18.06 44.53
C PRO A 361 -9.16 -17.59 45.01
N ALA A 362 -9.77 -18.37 45.91
CA ALA A 362 -11.12 -18.11 46.41
C ALA A 362 -11.24 -16.79 47.19
N THR A 363 -10.12 -16.30 47.75
CA THR A 363 -10.05 -15.01 48.45
C THR A 363 -8.86 -14.17 47.96
N VAL A 364 -8.96 -12.84 48.12
CA VAL A 364 -7.89 -11.89 47.79
C VAL A 364 -6.64 -12.14 48.66
N GLU A 365 -6.83 -12.46 49.94
CA GLU A 365 -5.72 -12.80 50.86
C GLU A 365 -4.87 -13.95 50.33
N GLN A 366 -5.52 -14.98 49.75
CA GLN A 366 -4.81 -16.11 49.16
C GLN A 366 -3.98 -15.70 47.93
N CYS A 367 -4.43 -14.70 47.16
CA CYS A 367 -3.63 -14.13 46.08
C CYS A 367 -2.32 -13.51 46.61
N PHE A 368 -2.34 -13.00 47.84
CA PHE A 368 -1.18 -12.41 48.50
C PHE A 368 -0.36 -13.40 49.32
N GLY A 369 -0.71 -14.70 49.28
CA GLY A 369 -0.05 -15.74 50.06
C GLY A 369 -0.42 -15.75 51.54
N LEU A 370 -1.54 -15.13 51.92
CA LEU A 370 -2.05 -15.07 53.28
C LEU A 370 -3.18 -16.09 53.51
N ALA A 371 -3.34 -16.52 54.76
CA ALA A 371 -4.54 -17.26 55.17
C ALA A 371 -5.77 -16.32 55.12
N PRO A 372 -6.98 -16.82 54.77
CA PRO A 372 -8.20 -16.02 54.79
C PRO A 372 -8.43 -15.38 56.17
N GLN A 373 -8.69 -14.07 56.20
CA GLN A 373 -8.90 -13.30 57.44
C GLN A 373 -10.33 -12.79 57.57
N TYR A 374 -11.01 -12.61 56.43
CA TYR A 374 -12.36 -12.05 56.36
C TYR A 374 -13.39 -13.05 55.84
N ALA A 375 -14.67 -12.74 56.04
CA ALA A 375 -15.78 -13.49 55.46
C ALA A 375 -16.20 -12.87 54.13
N TYR A 376 -16.47 -13.70 53.12
CA TYR A 376 -16.96 -13.26 51.81
C TYR A 376 -18.49 -13.47 51.71
N PRO A 377 -19.25 -12.56 51.07
CA PRO A 377 -18.83 -11.29 50.45
C PRO A 377 -18.23 -10.32 51.47
N LEU A 378 -17.14 -9.64 51.10
CA LEU A 378 -16.50 -8.66 51.97
C LEU A 378 -17.46 -7.51 52.26
N CYS A 379 -17.47 -7.04 53.52
CA CYS A 379 -18.06 -5.75 53.82
C CYS A 379 -17.13 -4.62 53.34
N GLU A 380 -17.65 -3.40 53.24
CA GLU A 380 -16.88 -2.24 52.77
C GLU A 380 -15.62 -1.99 53.60
N ALA A 381 -15.71 -2.11 54.93
CA ALA A 381 -14.57 -1.89 55.82
C ALA A 381 -13.44 -2.91 55.58
N ASP A 382 -13.79 -4.18 55.37
CA ASP A 382 -12.83 -5.26 55.13
C ASP A 382 -12.20 -5.13 53.73
N ALA A 383 -12.99 -4.75 52.72
CA ALA A 383 -12.49 -4.49 51.38
C ALA A 383 -11.52 -3.31 51.32
N LEU A 384 -11.82 -2.22 52.05
CA LEU A 384 -10.91 -1.08 52.20
C LEU A 384 -9.62 -1.47 52.94
N ALA A 385 -9.71 -2.29 53.98
CA ALA A 385 -8.54 -2.78 54.70
C ALA A 385 -7.63 -3.65 53.81
N LEU A 386 -8.21 -4.50 52.96
CA LEU A 386 -7.45 -5.27 51.97
C LEU A 386 -6.85 -4.40 50.86
N ALA A 387 -7.57 -3.37 50.40
CA ALA A 387 -7.03 -2.39 49.45
C ALA A 387 -5.83 -1.65 50.05
N ASP A 388 -5.92 -1.21 51.31
CA ASP A 388 -4.80 -0.56 52.00
C ASP A 388 -3.61 -1.52 52.17
N TYR A 389 -3.86 -2.77 52.57
CA TYR A 389 -2.81 -3.78 52.63
C TYR A 389 -2.15 -4.02 51.26
N PHE A 390 -2.94 -4.10 50.19
CA PHE A 390 -2.44 -4.26 48.84
C PHE A 390 -1.50 -3.11 48.44
N LEU A 391 -1.94 -1.87 48.66
CA LEU A 391 -1.22 -0.66 48.26
C LEU A 391 0.03 -0.40 49.11
N ASP A 392 -0.03 -0.65 50.42
CA ASP A 392 1.02 -0.25 51.36
C ASP A 392 2.00 -1.38 51.70
N VAL A 393 1.58 -2.64 51.55
CA VAL A 393 2.36 -3.80 51.99
C VAL A 393 2.64 -4.74 50.83
N TYR A 394 1.61 -5.30 50.20
CA TYR A 394 1.81 -6.34 49.20
C TYR A 394 2.54 -5.80 47.96
N ALA A 395 2.02 -4.75 47.32
CA ALA A 395 2.62 -4.22 46.09
C ALA A 395 4.06 -3.71 46.33
N PRO A 396 4.38 -2.93 47.37
CA PRO A 396 5.76 -2.55 47.67
C PRO A 396 6.68 -3.74 48.00
N SER A 397 6.15 -4.82 48.59
CA SER A 397 6.94 -6.03 48.84
C SER A 397 7.35 -6.77 47.56
N ARG A 398 6.58 -6.60 46.48
CA ARG A 398 6.88 -7.17 45.15
C ARG A 398 7.91 -6.36 44.39
N SER A 399 7.87 -5.04 44.52
CA SER A 399 8.88 -4.13 43.97
C SER A 399 8.80 -2.78 44.68
N PRO A 400 9.95 -2.16 45.05
CA PRO A 400 9.95 -0.82 45.62
C PRO A 400 9.43 0.25 44.65
N LYS A 401 9.35 -0.04 43.34
CA LYS A 401 8.78 0.86 42.32
C LYS A 401 7.24 0.91 42.36
N ASN A 402 6.58 0.01 43.10
CA ASN A 402 5.13 -0.07 43.20
C ASN A 402 4.55 0.96 44.18
N GLU A 403 4.80 2.25 43.93
CA GLU A 403 4.19 3.35 44.70
C GLU A 403 2.75 3.60 44.23
N LEU A 404 1.85 2.66 44.49
CA LEU A 404 0.46 2.71 43.99
C LEU A 404 -0.42 3.70 44.76
N ARG A 405 0.02 4.20 45.92
CA ARG A 405 -0.58 5.37 46.59
C ARG A 405 -0.46 6.67 45.81
N ARG A 406 0.38 6.70 44.77
CA ARG A 406 0.58 7.82 43.85
C ARG A 406 0.02 7.51 42.46
N PHE A 407 -0.83 6.49 42.33
CA PHE A 407 -1.45 6.14 41.06
C PHE A 407 -2.60 7.11 40.78
N GLU A 408 -2.38 8.03 39.85
CA GLU A 408 -3.34 9.05 39.43
C GLU A 408 -3.11 9.44 37.96
N GLY A 409 -4.11 10.07 37.36
CA GLY A 409 -4.03 10.55 35.98
C GLY A 409 -4.32 9.50 34.90
N PHE A 410 -4.83 8.33 35.28
CA PHE A 410 -5.22 7.25 34.36
C PHE A 410 -6.73 7.19 34.15
N VAL A 411 -7.14 6.52 33.07
CA VAL A 411 -8.55 6.26 32.75
C VAL A 411 -8.74 4.74 32.67
N TYR A 412 -9.41 4.15 33.66
CA TYR A 412 -9.69 2.71 33.71
C TYR A 412 -11.17 2.35 33.54
N ASP A 413 -12.04 3.34 33.38
CA ASP A 413 -13.47 3.17 33.16
C ASP A 413 -13.98 4.27 32.21
N GLY A 414 -15.24 4.17 31.81
CA GLY A 414 -15.92 5.08 30.90
C GLY A 414 -15.98 4.55 29.45
N PRO A 415 -16.91 5.07 28.64
CA PRO A 415 -17.02 4.71 27.23
C PRO A 415 -15.79 5.08 26.40
N GLU A 416 -15.49 4.26 25.39
CA GLU A 416 -14.41 4.48 24.43
C GLU A 416 -14.95 4.32 23.00
N TYR A 417 -14.57 5.22 22.12
CA TYR A 417 -15.11 5.29 20.77
C TYR A 417 -14.01 5.24 19.71
N LEU A 418 -14.41 4.92 18.48
CA LEU A 418 -13.64 5.12 17.27
C LEU A 418 -14.44 6.08 16.38
N THR A 419 -13.82 7.20 15.99
CA THR A 419 -14.47 8.24 15.20
C THR A 419 -13.72 8.45 13.88
N MET A 420 -14.48 8.58 12.79
CA MET A 420 -13.98 9.05 11.50
C MET A 420 -14.33 10.53 11.32
N PHE A 421 -13.34 11.36 11.04
CA PHE A 421 -13.52 12.76 10.66
C PHE A 421 -13.17 12.95 9.19
N GLY A 422 -14.01 13.67 8.45
CA GLY A 422 -13.67 14.19 7.13
C GLY A 422 -12.53 15.18 7.20
N GLY A 423 -11.82 15.36 6.10
CA GLY A 423 -10.67 16.27 6.03
C GLY A 423 -10.98 17.73 6.41
N ASP A 424 -12.24 18.17 6.27
CA ASP A 424 -12.70 19.50 6.73
C ASP A 424 -13.00 19.59 8.24
N GLY A 425 -12.79 18.48 8.97
CA GLY A 425 -13.05 18.31 10.39
C GLY A 425 -14.49 17.90 10.72
N ALA A 426 -15.36 17.64 9.74
CA ALA A 426 -16.70 17.12 10.03
C ALA A 426 -16.63 15.69 10.60
N GLU A 427 -17.37 15.41 11.66
CA GLU A 427 -17.59 14.03 12.11
C GLU A 427 -18.46 13.29 11.07
N LEU A 428 -17.96 12.15 10.58
CA LEU A 428 -18.66 11.32 9.59
C LEU A 428 -19.40 10.15 10.27
N ASP A 429 -18.71 9.45 11.18
CA ASP A 429 -19.28 8.34 11.95
C ASP A 429 -18.53 8.14 13.27
N THR A 430 -19.24 7.70 14.32
CA THR A 430 -18.67 7.34 15.63
C THR A 430 -19.31 6.05 16.12
N ILE A 431 -18.46 5.06 16.39
CA ILE A 431 -18.85 3.75 16.94
C ILE A 431 -18.10 3.47 18.24
N ASP A 432 -18.48 2.39 18.93
CA ASP A 432 -17.66 1.85 20.02
C ASP A 432 -16.26 1.48 19.53
N TYR A 433 -15.26 1.70 20.37
CA TYR A 433 -13.93 1.15 20.11
C TYR A 433 -14.01 -0.40 20.04
N PRO A 434 -13.40 -1.05 19.03
CA PRO A 434 -13.67 -2.45 18.67
C PRO A 434 -13.53 -3.46 19.80
N TYR A 435 -12.57 -3.24 20.71
CA TYR A 435 -12.33 -4.10 21.87
C TYR A 435 -12.33 -3.26 23.15
N PRO A 436 -13.28 -3.50 24.08
CA PRO A 436 -13.40 -2.71 25.29
C PRO A 436 -12.23 -2.99 26.24
N ARG A 437 -12.04 -2.07 27.18
CA ARG A 437 -11.02 -2.20 28.24
C ARG A 437 -11.25 -3.42 29.12
N VAL A 438 -12.51 -3.75 29.40
CA VAL A 438 -12.98 -4.81 30.32
C VAL A 438 -12.71 -4.52 31.80
N ASP A 439 -11.49 -4.17 32.19
CA ASP A 439 -11.10 -3.81 33.56
C ASP A 439 -9.90 -2.84 33.56
N ASP A 440 -9.27 -2.60 34.69
CA ASP A 440 -8.08 -1.74 34.84
C ASP A 440 -6.76 -2.40 34.39
N GLY A 441 -6.82 -3.53 33.68
CA GLY A 441 -5.66 -4.30 33.26
C GLY A 441 -5.47 -5.61 34.04
N LEU A 442 -6.32 -5.92 35.02
CA LEU A 442 -6.26 -7.15 35.81
C LEU A 442 -6.25 -8.42 34.92
N LEU A 443 -7.18 -8.53 33.98
CA LEU A 443 -7.21 -9.63 32.99
C LEU A 443 -6.14 -9.51 31.91
N TRP A 444 -5.62 -8.30 31.67
CA TRP A 444 -4.53 -8.04 30.72
C TRP A 444 -3.15 -8.37 31.31
N GLY A 445 -3.06 -8.74 32.57
CA GLY A 445 -1.81 -9.15 33.22
C GLY A 445 -0.99 -8.01 33.83
N ASP A 446 -1.60 -6.83 34.01
CA ASP A 446 -0.93 -5.64 34.52
C ASP A 446 -0.55 -5.72 36.00
N TYR A 447 -1.17 -6.63 36.73
CA TYR A 447 -0.91 -6.91 38.14
C TYR A 447 -0.04 -8.14 38.36
N ALA A 448 0.22 -8.93 37.32
CA ALA A 448 0.86 -10.24 37.44
C ALA A 448 2.37 -10.13 37.64
N MET A 449 2.98 -9.08 37.09
CA MET A 449 4.41 -8.82 37.09
C MET A 449 4.90 -8.30 38.46
N PRO A 450 6.21 -8.44 38.79
CA PRO A 450 6.78 -7.86 40.01
C PRO A 450 6.59 -6.34 40.12
N ARG A 451 6.71 -5.62 38.99
CA ARG A 451 6.28 -4.24 38.86
C ARG A 451 4.80 -4.25 38.45
N ILE A 452 3.93 -3.74 39.32
CA ILE A 452 2.49 -3.68 39.11
C ILE A 452 2.16 -2.35 38.41
N GLU A 453 1.57 -2.42 37.23
CA GLU A 453 1.37 -1.28 36.33
C GLU A 453 -0.06 -1.28 35.79
N PRO A 454 -1.06 -0.90 36.59
CA PRO A 454 -2.44 -0.81 36.13
C PRO A 454 -2.56 0.09 34.89
N CYS A 455 -3.48 -0.24 34.00
CA CYS A 455 -3.69 0.44 32.71
C CYS A 455 -2.49 0.39 31.74
N ASN A 456 -1.54 -0.53 31.90
CA ASN A 456 -0.40 -0.64 30.99
C ASN A 456 -0.75 -1.41 29.71
N ARG A 457 -0.87 -2.74 29.80
CA ARG A 457 -1.06 -3.62 28.64
C ARG A 457 -2.38 -3.39 27.94
N VAL A 458 -3.39 -3.03 28.73
CA VAL A 458 -4.71 -2.72 28.21
C VAL A 458 -4.72 -1.45 27.36
N ASP A 459 -3.92 -0.43 27.66
CA ASP A 459 -3.88 0.82 26.89
C ASP A 459 -2.69 0.87 25.92
N ARG A 460 -2.34 -0.29 25.35
CA ARG A 460 -1.41 -0.40 24.23
C ARG A 460 -2.19 -0.45 22.92
N PHE A 461 -2.15 0.62 22.13
CA PHE A 461 -2.88 0.73 20.87
C PHE A 461 -1.93 0.77 19.66
N ASN A 462 -2.32 0.17 18.55
CA ASN A 462 -1.71 0.37 17.22
C ASN A 462 -2.84 0.63 16.21
N ALA A 463 -2.53 1.29 15.10
CA ALA A 463 -3.46 1.43 13.98
C ALA A 463 -2.72 1.31 12.64
N GLY A 464 -3.45 1.13 11.54
CA GLY A 464 -2.82 1.12 10.22
C GLY A 464 -3.81 1.21 9.07
N VAL A 465 -3.24 1.22 7.87
CA VAL A 465 -3.97 1.16 6.61
C VAL A 465 -3.46 -0.03 5.81
N ALA A 466 -4.36 -0.80 5.22
CA ALA A 466 -4.03 -1.96 4.39
C ALA A 466 -4.97 -2.06 3.20
N TYR A 467 -4.46 -2.52 2.06
CA TYR A 467 -5.27 -2.79 0.86
C TYR A 467 -5.72 -4.26 0.89
N LEU A 468 -6.70 -4.57 1.74
CA LEU A 468 -7.14 -5.95 2.00
C LEU A 468 -7.83 -6.61 0.80
N ASP A 469 -8.33 -5.83 -0.16
CA ASP A 469 -8.85 -6.32 -1.45
C ASP A 469 -7.86 -6.12 -2.62
N GLY A 470 -6.68 -5.58 -2.31
CA GLY A 470 -5.64 -5.19 -3.25
C GLY A 470 -5.85 -3.85 -3.95
N GLU A 471 -7.00 -3.18 -3.75
CA GLU A 471 -7.37 -1.99 -4.52
C GLU A 471 -7.78 -0.79 -3.67
N ARG A 472 -8.39 -0.97 -2.50
CA ARG A 472 -8.89 0.11 -1.66
C ARG A 472 -8.37 0.05 -0.23
N PRO A 473 -8.23 1.19 0.45
CA PRO A 473 -7.69 1.24 1.80
C PRO A 473 -8.73 0.83 2.86
N TYR A 474 -8.30 -0.02 3.79
CA TYR A 474 -9.03 -0.43 4.98
C TYR A 474 -8.34 0.08 6.24
N LEU A 475 -9.10 0.46 7.25
CA LEU A 475 -8.60 0.84 8.56
C LEU A 475 -8.34 -0.40 9.42
N ILE A 476 -7.16 -0.48 10.02
CA ILE A 476 -6.80 -1.48 11.04
C ILE A 476 -6.73 -0.80 12.41
N ALA A 477 -7.43 -1.32 13.40
CA ALA A 477 -7.42 -0.84 14.79
C ALA A 477 -7.06 -1.97 15.76
N CYS A 478 -6.08 -1.75 16.62
CA CYS A 478 -5.51 -2.78 17.50
C CYS A 478 -5.52 -2.37 18.97
N ARG A 479 -5.63 -3.36 19.88
CA ARG A 479 -5.42 -3.19 21.32
C ARG A 479 -4.71 -4.40 21.93
N GLY A 480 -3.65 -4.12 22.68
CA GLY A 480 -2.81 -5.08 23.40
C GLY A 480 -1.87 -5.88 22.50
N TYR A 481 -0.67 -6.16 22.99
CA TYR A 481 0.30 -7.04 22.30
C TYR A 481 1.17 -7.88 23.25
N TYR A 482 1.41 -7.46 24.49
CA TYR A 482 2.21 -8.23 25.47
C TYR A 482 1.52 -9.50 25.99
N THR A 483 0.20 -9.47 26.10
CA THR A 483 -0.63 -10.58 26.59
C THR A 483 -1.80 -10.76 25.62
N ARG A 484 -3.02 -10.34 25.94
CA ARG A 484 -4.11 -10.36 24.96
C ARG A 484 -3.78 -9.42 23.80
N ALA A 485 -3.97 -9.91 22.58
CA ALA A 485 -3.79 -9.17 21.34
C ALA A 485 -5.10 -9.16 20.54
N THR A 486 -5.51 -7.96 20.12
CA THR A 486 -6.77 -7.78 19.38
C THR A 486 -6.58 -6.85 18.19
N LEU A 487 -7.23 -7.19 17.08
CA LEU A 487 -7.20 -6.43 15.83
C LEU A 487 -8.61 -6.41 15.20
N ALA A 488 -8.95 -5.32 14.54
CA ALA A 488 -10.19 -5.19 13.76
C ALA A 488 -9.91 -4.43 12.46
N ALA A 489 -10.45 -4.94 11.36
CA ALA A 489 -10.44 -4.26 10.07
C ALA A 489 -11.80 -3.67 9.75
N TYR A 490 -11.79 -2.46 9.21
CA TYR A 490 -12.98 -1.73 8.77
C TYR A 490 -12.80 -1.21 7.36
N ASP A 491 -13.84 -1.37 6.53
CA ASP A 491 -14.01 -0.49 5.37
C ASP A 491 -14.85 0.74 5.75
N PHE A 492 -14.70 1.80 4.96
CA PHE A 492 -15.45 3.05 5.11
C PHE A 492 -16.04 3.55 3.77
N PHE A 493 -16.24 2.65 2.81
CA PHE A 493 -16.60 3.01 1.42
C PHE A 493 -17.95 3.72 1.30
N GLU A 494 -18.86 3.50 2.24
CA GLU A 494 -20.20 4.10 2.26
C GLU A 494 -20.34 5.22 3.30
N ASN A 495 -19.22 5.84 3.71
CA ASN A 495 -19.16 6.83 4.79
C ASN A 495 -19.68 6.32 6.14
N ARG A 496 -19.46 5.02 6.42
CA ARG A 496 -19.80 4.37 7.68
C ARG A 496 -18.80 3.28 7.99
N PHE A 497 -18.54 3.03 9.27
CA PHE A 497 -17.71 1.90 9.67
C PHE A 497 -18.43 0.58 9.38
N HIS A 498 -17.87 -0.22 8.48
CA HIS A 498 -18.29 -1.60 8.28
C HIS A 498 -17.14 -2.54 8.67
N LYS A 499 -17.35 -3.33 9.73
CA LYS A 499 -16.34 -4.27 10.24
C LYS A 499 -16.22 -5.45 9.28
N VAL A 500 -15.05 -5.64 8.70
CA VAL A 500 -14.76 -6.73 7.76
C VAL A 500 -14.43 -8.01 8.51
N TRP A 501 -13.52 -7.91 9.48
CA TRP A 501 -13.15 -9.01 10.37
C TRP A 501 -12.68 -8.51 11.75
N GLY A 502 -12.59 -9.42 12.71
CA GLY A 502 -12.07 -9.14 14.05
C GLY A 502 -11.33 -10.34 14.63
N ILE A 503 -10.15 -10.06 15.17
CA ILE A 503 -9.24 -11.02 15.80
C ILE A 503 -9.12 -10.69 17.29
N ASP A 504 -9.23 -11.73 18.12
CA ASP A 504 -9.04 -11.65 19.56
C ASP A 504 -8.30 -12.91 20.01
N SER A 505 -7.09 -12.77 20.54
CA SER A 505 -6.35 -13.91 21.11
C SER A 505 -7.06 -14.51 22.33
N GLY A 506 -8.04 -13.81 22.90
CA GLY A 506 -8.57 -14.08 24.22
C GLY A 506 -7.57 -13.67 25.31
N PHE A 507 -8.06 -13.58 26.54
CA PHE A 507 -7.21 -13.33 27.69
C PHE A 507 -6.26 -14.50 27.95
N VAL A 508 -5.06 -14.18 28.42
CA VAL A 508 -4.10 -15.18 28.88
C VAL A 508 -4.55 -15.72 30.25
N PRO A 509 -4.74 -17.04 30.41
CA PRO A 509 -5.07 -17.61 31.72
C PRO A 509 -3.98 -17.34 32.75
N MET A 510 -4.38 -16.90 33.94
CA MET A 510 -3.50 -16.72 35.09
C MET A 510 -4.06 -17.51 36.27
N ALA A 511 -3.20 -18.21 37.01
CA ALA A 511 -3.59 -18.88 38.25
C ALA A 511 -3.74 -17.88 39.42
N ASN A 512 -3.02 -16.76 39.36
CA ASN A 512 -3.12 -15.66 40.31
C ASN A 512 -2.82 -14.33 39.59
N PRO A 513 -3.80 -13.45 39.38
CA PRO A 513 -3.58 -12.23 38.59
C PRO A 513 -2.65 -11.22 39.26
N PHE A 514 -2.32 -11.41 40.55
CA PHE A 514 -1.37 -10.57 41.28
C PHE A 514 0.04 -11.17 41.36
N ASN A 515 0.28 -12.39 40.87
CA ASN A 515 1.58 -13.07 40.96
C ASN A 515 1.71 -14.22 39.95
N ASP A 516 1.67 -13.90 38.66
CA ASP A 516 1.81 -14.90 37.60
C ASP A 516 2.54 -14.31 36.38
N SER A 517 3.82 -13.96 36.59
CA SER A 517 4.65 -13.35 35.54
C SER A 517 4.90 -14.29 34.35
N GLY A 518 4.51 -15.56 34.43
CA GLY A 518 4.51 -16.48 33.30
C GLY A 518 3.51 -16.10 32.20
N CYS A 519 2.59 -15.16 32.46
CA CYS A 519 1.55 -14.76 31.52
C CYS A 519 2.08 -14.20 30.18
N HIS A 520 3.26 -13.56 30.12
CA HIS A 520 3.83 -13.10 28.83
C HIS A 520 4.22 -14.26 27.91
N LEU A 521 4.62 -15.38 28.51
CA LEU A 521 5.04 -16.58 27.77
C LEU A 521 3.85 -17.48 27.41
N ALA A 522 2.72 -17.32 28.09
CA ALA A 522 1.52 -18.11 27.88
C ALA A 522 0.69 -17.62 26.69
N VAL A 523 -0.20 -18.47 26.18
CA VAL A 523 -1.09 -18.17 25.05
C VAL A 523 -2.45 -17.69 25.56
N GLY A 524 -3.12 -16.89 24.74
CA GLY A 524 -4.50 -16.51 24.98
C GLY A 524 -5.47 -17.70 24.90
N THR A 525 -6.69 -17.47 25.34
CA THR A 525 -7.75 -18.49 25.45
C THR A 525 -8.40 -18.87 24.12
N ASP A 526 -8.21 -18.07 23.06
CA ASP A 526 -8.74 -18.40 21.74
C ASP A 526 -7.96 -19.56 21.10
N PRO A 527 -8.62 -20.58 20.53
CA PRO A 527 -7.95 -21.77 19.99
C PRO A 527 -7.11 -21.52 18.73
N VAL A 528 -7.38 -20.44 18.00
CA VAL A 528 -6.67 -20.09 16.75
C VAL A 528 -5.72 -18.93 17.02
N TYR A 529 -6.27 -17.82 17.52
CA TYR A 529 -5.55 -16.56 17.71
C TYR A 529 -4.83 -16.47 19.05
N GLY A 530 -5.02 -17.40 19.98
CA GLY A 530 -4.36 -17.40 21.29
C GLY A 530 -2.84 -17.31 21.20
N ILE A 531 -2.25 -17.81 20.11
CA ILE A 531 -0.80 -17.76 19.87
C ILE A 531 -0.29 -16.39 19.42
N LEU A 532 -1.16 -15.41 19.14
CA LEU A 532 -0.77 -14.02 18.89
C LEU A 532 -0.37 -13.28 20.18
N ALA A 533 -0.81 -13.79 21.32
CA ALA A 533 -0.50 -13.20 22.60
C ALA A 533 1.02 -13.06 22.79
N GLY A 534 1.51 -11.88 23.13
CA GLY A 534 2.95 -11.62 23.36
C GLY A 534 3.82 -11.52 22.11
N GLN A 535 3.25 -11.35 20.90
CA GLN A 535 4.02 -11.32 19.64
C GLN A 535 4.09 -9.93 19.00
N GLY A 536 3.18 -9.02 19.32
CA GLY A 536 3.10 -7.72 18.66
C GLY A 536 4.20 -6.76 19.10
N ASN A 537 4.57 -5.84 18.21
CA ASN A 537 5.51 -4.77 18.50
C ASN A 537 4.80 -3.46 18.87
N HIS A 538 5.59 -2.46 19.24
CA HIS A 538 5.17 -1.04 19.28
C HIS A 538 4.92 -0.42 17.91
N SER A 539 4.64 -1.22 16.90
CA SER A 539 4.26 -0.82 15.55
C SER A 539 3.62 -1.99 14.83
N ILE A 540 3.02 -1.72 13.67
CA ILE A 540 2.62 -2.72 12.69
C ILE A 540 3.17 -2.29 11.32
N SER A 541 3.22 -3.23 10.38
CA SER A 541 3.49 -2.94 8.97
C SER A 541 2.47 -3.65 8.10
N THR A 542 2.22 -3.13 6.90
CA THR A 542 1.25 -3.68 5.95
C THR A 542 1.90 -3.81 4.57
N ALA A 543 1.83 -5.01 3.99
CA ALA A 543 2.50 -5.35 2.73
C ALA A 543 1.89 -6.64 2.15
N ASP A 544 1.92 -6.78 0.82
CA ASP A 544 1.65 -8.06 0.13
C ASP A 544 2.88 -8.96 0.32
N ILE A 545 2.84 -9.85 1.31
CA ILE A 545 3.96 -10.74 1.67
C ILE A 545 3.83 -12.12 1.06
N ASP A 546 2.64 -12.53 0.63
CA ASP A 546 2.38 -13.86 0.05
C ASP A 546 2.08 -13.87 -1.47
N GLY A 547 2.01 -12.69 -2.10
CA GLY A 547 1.88 -12.49 -3.54
C GLY A 547 0.47 -12.70 -4.08
N ASP A 548 -0.57 -12.63 -3.26
CA ASP A 548 -1.97 -12.70 -3.68
C ASP A 548 -2.56 -11.34 -4.12
N GLY A 549 -1.75 -10.28 -4.07
CA GLY A 549 -2.12 -8.93 -4.48
C GLY A 549 -2.91 -8.15 -3.43
N CYS A 550 -3.18 -8.74 -2.27
CA CYS A 550 -3.74 -8.08 -1.09
C CYS A 550 -2.62 -7.81 -0.08
N MET A 551 -2.88 -6.94 0.91
CA MET A 551 -1.91 -6.66 1.97
C MET A 551 -2.24 -7.40 3.25
N GLU A 552 -1.20 -8.00 3.83
CA GLU A 552 -1.21 -8.63 5.14
C GLU A 552 -0.86 -7.61 6.22
N ILE A 553 -1.11 -7.99 7.47
CA ILE A 553 -0.74 -7.20 8.64
C ILE A 553 0.41 -7.92 9.34
N VAL A 554 1.61 -7.36 9.22
CA VAL A 554 2.78 -7.82 9.98
C VAL A 554 2.70 -7.20 11.38
N TYR A 555 2.45 -8.07 12.36
CA TYR A 555 2.22 -7.73 13.76
C TYR A 555 3.40 -8.22 14.62
N GLY A 556 4.56 -7.58 14.43
CA GLY A 556 5.81 -7.96 15.09
C GLY A 556 6.28 -9.36 14.68
N ALA A 557 6.24 -10.29 15.63
CA ALA A 557 6.64 -11.67 15.40
C ALA A 557 5.60 -12.55 14.66
N ALA A 558 4.42 -12.00 14.34
CA ALA A 558 3.32 -12.69 13.65
C ALA A 558 2.89 -11.97 12.36
N ALA A 559 2.17 -12.67 11.49
CA ALA A 559 1.52 -12.10 10.30
C ALA A 559 0.07 -12.61 10.20
N ILE A 560 -0.84 -11.68 9.91
CA ILE A 560 -2.27 -11.89 9.73
C ILE A 560 -2.59 -11.67 8.24
N ASP A 561 -3.33 -12.60 7.65
CA ASP A 561 -3.77 -12.58 6.27
C ASP A 561 -4.77 -11.42 6.00
N HIS A 562 -4.92 -11.00 4.75
CA HIS A 562 -5.83 -9.94 4.34
C HIS A 562 -7.30 -10.21 4.75
N ASP A 563 -7.68 -11.49 4.83
CA ASP A 563 -9.02 -11.95 5.23
C ASP A 563 -9.21 -12.10 6.77
N GLY A 564 -8.16 -11.81 7.53
CA GLY A 564 -8.12 -11.91 8.99
C GLY A 564 -7.73 -13.29 9.53
N SER A 565 -7.45 -14.27 8.66
CA SER A 565 -6.88 -15.54 9.07
C SER A 565 -5.42 -15.41 9.50
N LEU A 566 -4.90 -16.39 10.25
CA LEU A 566 -3.53 -16.34 10.74
C LEU A 566 -2.58 -17.04 9.74
N LEU A 567 -1.70 -16.27 9.09
CA LEU A 567 -0.61 -16.86 8.29
C LEU A 567 0.38 -17.58 9.20
N TYR A 568 0.94 -16.87 10.18
CA TYR A 568 1.80 -17.47 11.20
C TYR A 568 1.95 -16.63 12.47
N SER A 569 2.39 -17.29 13.54
CA SER A 569 2.95 -16.68 14.76
C SER A 569 4.21 -17.45 15.15
N LYS A 570 5.38 -16.79 15.19
CA LYS A 570 6.67 -17.52 15.24
C LYS A 570 7.08 -17.97 16.63
N TYR A 571 7.62 -19.19 16.66
CA TYR A 571 8.25 -19.84 17.80
C TYR A 571 9.59 -20.42 17.34
N GLY A 572 10.55 -20.50 18.25
CA GLY A 572 11.84 -21.14 18.05
C GLY A 572 12.21 -22.04 19.22
N THR A 573 13.43 -22.55 19.20
CA THR A 573 14.00 -23.32 20.32
C THR A 573 15.09 -22.48 20.98
N LEU A 574 15.05 -22.37 22.31
CA LEU A 574 16.09 -21.69 23.07
C LEU A 574 17.46 -22.39 22.92
N PRO A 575 18.58 -21.74 23.29
CA PRO A 575 19.93 -22.33 23.19
C PRO A 575 20.12 -23.66 23.94
N ASP A 576 19.22 -24.01 24.87
CA ASP A 576 19.19 -25.31 25.55
C ASP A 576 18.82 -26.50 24.62
N GLY A 577 18.37 -26.21 23.40
CA GLY A 577 18.00 -27.18 22.37
C GLY A 577 16.71 -27.96 22.65
N ARG A 578 15.91 -27.55 23.65
CA ARG A 578 14.73 -28.30 24.11
C ARG A 578 13.51 -27.42 24.37
N THR A 579 13.72 -26.20 24.85
CA THR A 579 12.63 -25.32 25.26
C THR A 579 12.12 -24.55 24.06
N ARG A 580 10.86 -24.78 23.69
CA ARG A 580 10.17 -24.01 22.66
C ARG A 580 9.69 -22.69 23.24
N ALA A 581 10.03 -21.58 22.59
CA ALA A 581 9.69 -20.24 23.03
C ALA A 581 9.13 -19.41 21.88
N LYS A 582 8.31 -18.40 22.20
CA LYS A 582 7.88 -17.37 21.25
C LYS A 582 9.09 -16.55 20.83
N PHE A 583 9.02 -15.94 19.64
CA PHE A 583 9.97 -14.89 19.30
C PHE A 583 9.74 -13.67 20.20
N GLY A 584 8.47 -13.37 20.49
CA GLY A 584 8.11 -12.38 21.50
C GLY A 584 7.91 -10.98 20.93
N HIS A 585 7.65 -10.05 21.84
CA HIS A 585 7.52 -8.63 21.57
C HIS A 585 8.85 -7.99 21.13
N GLY A 586 8.78 -6.92 20.33
CA GLY A 586 9.93 -6.11 19.95
C GLY A 586 9.63 -4.61 19.76
N ASP A 587 10.71 -3.84 19.73
CA ASP A 587 10.68 -2.36 19.64
C ASP A 587 10.85 -1.80 18.22
N ALA A 588 11.40 -2.60 17.29
CA ALA A 588 11.68 -2.18 15.92
C ALA A 588 11.50 -3.34 14.92
N MET A 589 10.94 -3.01 13.75
CA MET A 589 10.68 -3.97 12.68
C MET A 589 10.67 -3.27 11.33
N HIS A 590 11.26 -3.92 10.33
CA HIS A 590 11.36 -3.43 8.95
C HIS A 590 10.87 -4.51 7.99
N VAL A 591 9.87 -4.17 7.17
CA VAL A 591 9.33 -5.03 6.10
C VAL A 591 9.68 -4.39 4.77
N ALA A 592 10.53 -5.05 4.00
CA ALA A 592 11.03 -4.53 2.73
C ALA A 592 11.57 -5.67 1.85
N ASP A 593 11.85 -5.34 0.59
CA ASP A 593 12.71 -6.15 -0.26
C ASP A 593 14.16 -5.89 0.16
N ILE A 594 14.71 -6.74 1.03
CA ILE A 594 16.05 -6.57 1.63
C ILE A 594 17.09 -7.29 0.77
N ASP A 595 16.72 -8.47 0.29
CA ASP A 595 17.54 -9.37 -0.49
C ASP A 595 17.01 -9.46 -1.93
N PRO A 596 17.52 -8.62 -2.85
CA PRO A 596 16.99 -8.48 -4.21
C PRO A 596 17.21 -9.71 -5.09
N ASP A 597 17.95 -10.70 -4.58
CA ASP A 597 18.17 -11.98 -5.24
C ASP A 597 17.28 -13.09 -4.65
N SER A 598 16.39 -12.78 -3.69
CA SER A 598 15.40 -13.70 -3.13
C SER A 598 13.98 -13.26 -3.52
N PRO A 599 13.09 -14.20 -3.91
CA PRO A 599 11.70 -13.85 -4.19
C PRO A 599 10.90 -13.46 -2.95
N GLY A 600 10.00 -12.50 -3.09
CA GLY A 600 9.18 -11.94 -2.02
C GLY A 600 9.92 -10.89 -1.18
N LEU A 601 9.35 -10.60 0.00
CA LEU A 601 9.89 -9.63 0.96
C LEU A 601 10.57 -10.34 2.14
N GLU A 602 11.29 -9.56 2.94
CA GLU A 602 11.87 -9.96 4.21
C GLU A 602 11.40 -9.08 5.37
N ILE A 603 11.49 -9.63 6.59
CA ILE A 603 11.23 -8.94 7.85
C ILE A 603 12.51 -8.96 8.69
N PHE A 604 13.04 -7.78 9.01
CA PHE A 604 14.12 -7.63 9.99
C PHE A 604 13.57 -7.07 11.29
N ASN A 605 13.78 -7.77 12.40
CA ASN A 605 13.09 -7.46 13.66
C ASN A 605 13.94 -7.86 14.87
N VAL A 606 13.89 -7.05 15.92
CA VAL A 606 14.46 -7.31 17.27
C VAL A 606 13.39 -7.75 18.27
N TYR A 607 13.83 -8.36 19.38
CA TYR A 607 12.97 -8.93 20.42
C TYR A 607 13.44 -8.52 21.84
N GLU A 608 12.50 -8.20 22.74
CA GLU A 608 12.77 -7.68 24.10
C GLU A 608 12.91 -8.80 25.15
N GLU A 609 12.45 -10.02 24.87
CA GLU A 609 12.30 -11.07 25.88
C GLU A 609 13.64 -11.64 26.43
N GLY A 610 14.78 -11.22 25.89
CA GLY A 610 16.13 -11.61 26.30
C GLY A 610 16.28 -13.13 26.34
N GLU A 611 16.73 -13.68 27.47
CA GLU A 611 16.93 -15.13 27.67
C GLU A 611 15.68 -16.00 27.40
N ARG A 612 14.50 -15.39 27.31
CA ARG A 612 13.22 -16.08 27.10
C ARG A 612 12.80 -16.13 25.62
N ALA A 613 13.53 -15.49 24.71
CA ALA A 613 13.34 -15.60 23.27
C ALA A 613 14.44 -16.45 22.61
N PRO A 614 14.12 -17.16 21.52
CA PRO A 614 15.10 -17.93 20.75
C PRO A 614 16.08 -17.03 19.98
N TYR A 615 15.70 -15.78 19.72
CA TYR A 615 16.49 -14.78 19.02
C TYR A 615 16.33 -13.44 19.74
N GLY A 616 17.40 -12.66 19.87
CA GLY A 616 17.33 -11.23 20.18
C GLY A 616 17.05 -10.40 18.93
N TRP A 617 17.39 -10.91 17.75
CA TRP A 617 17.03 -10.34 16.46
C TRP A 617 17.08 -11.40 15.35
N ALA A 618 16.30 -11.20 14.28
CA ALA A 618 16.33 -12.09 13.12
C ALA A 618 15.96 -11.36 11.82
N LEU A 619 16.60 -11.78 10.73
CA LEU A 619 16.09 -11.59 9.37
C LEU A 619 15.28 -12.82 8.98
N ARG A 620 14.04 -12.58 8.54
CA ARG A 620 13.06 -13.62 8.23
C ARG A 620 12.52 -13.45 6.82
N ASP A 621 12.18 -14.57 6.21
CA ASP A 621 11.30 -14.58 5.05
C ASP A 621 9.92 -14.04 5.44
N ALA A 622 9.36 -13.07 4.69
CA ALA A 622 8.12 -12.42 5.11
C ALA A 622 6.90 -13.35 5.00
N GLU A 623 6.79 -14.15 3.95
CA GLU A 623 5.64 -15.05 3.73
C GLU A 623 5.55 -16.17 4.78
N THR A 624 6.69 -16.77 5.11
CA THR A 624 6.74 -17.96 5.98
C THR A 624 7.15 -17.64 7.42
N GLY A 625 7.72 -16.46 7.64
CA GLY A 625 8.38 -16.04 8.87
C GLY A 625 9.62 -16.87 9.22
N ASP A 626 10.11 -17.74 8.33
CA ASP A 626 11.27 -18.58 8.60
C ASP A 626 12.54 -17.75 8.72
N VAL A 627 13.36 -18.07 9.72
CA VAL A 627 14.61 -17.35 9.99
C VAL A 627 15.64 -17.72 8.94
N ARG A 628 16.17 -16.71 8.25
CA ARG A 628 17.33 -16.86 7.37
C ARG A 628 18.62 -16.85 8.19
N PHE A 629 18.75 -15.84 9.05
CA PHE A 629 19.79 -15.76 10.07
C PHE A 629 19.35 -14.80 11.19
N GLY A 630 20.01 -14.91 12.33
CA GLY A 630 19.73 -14.14 13.53
C GLY A 630 20.57 -14.66 14.68
N GLU A 631 20.59 -13.90 15.78
CA GLU A 631 21.37 -14.27 16.96
C GLU A 631 20.49 -14.27 18.21
N TYR A 632 20.84 -15.15 19.14
CA TYR A 632 20.30 -15.15 20.50
C TYR A 632 20.92 -14.01 21.32
N ALA A 633 20.14 -13.38 22.18
CA ALA A 633 20.61 -12.39 23.13
C ALA A 633 20.03 -12.68 24.52
N GLU A 634 20.83 -12.47 25.56
CA GLU A 634 20.39 -12.60 26.96
C GLU A 634 19.74 -11.31 27.48
N GLU A 635 19.93 -10.19 26.77
CA GLU A 635 19.44 -8.87 27.09
C GLU A 635 18.47 -8.35 26.02
N ASP A 636 17.71 -7.32 26.37
CA ASP A 636 16.86 -6.57 25.44
C ASP A 636 17.70 -5.85 24.37
N LEU A 637 17.29 -6.01 23.11
CA LEU A 637 17.83 -5.30 21.96
C LEU A 637 16.76 -4.36 21.38
N GLY A 638 16.58 -3.19 21.97
CA GLY A 638 15.47 -2.30 21.62
C GLY A 638 15.53 -1.59 20.25
N ARG A 639 16.50 -1.86 19.36
CA ARG A 639 16.62 -1.17 18.05
C ARG A 639 17.28 -2.02 16.97
N CYS A 640 16.81 -1.86 15.74
CA CYS A 640 17.45 -2.38 14.54
C CYS A 640 17.14 -1.48 13.34
N MET A 641 17.89 -1.62 12.25
CA MET A 641 17.67 -0.86 11.03
C MET A 641 18.12 -1.63 9.78
N ILE A 642 17.57 -1.25 8.63
CA ILE A 642 17.97 -1.73 7.30
C ILE A 642 18.24 -0.56 6.36
N GLY A 643 19.11 -0.77 5.37
CA GLY A 643 19.40 0.25 4.37
C GLY A 643 20.59 -0.07 3.48
N LYS A 644 20.68 0.62 2.34
CA LYS A 644 21.84 0.58 1.46
C LYS A 644 22.92 1.55 1.95
N ILE A 645 23.76 1.08 2.86
CA ILE A 645 24.82 1.90 3.49
C ILE A 645 26.22 1.58 2.97
N ASP A 646 26.39 0.46 2.27
CA ASP A 646 27.61 0.12 1.52
C ASP A 646 27.27 -0.10 0.04
N PRO A 647 27.73 0.79 -0.86
CA PRO A 647 27.43 0.70 -2.28
C PRO A 647 28.03 -0.53 -2.97
N ASN A 648 29.00 -1.21 -2.35
CA ASN A 648 29.71 -2.35 -2.95
C ASN A 648 29.16 -3.72 -2.54
N THR A 649 28.26 -3.77 -1.55
CA THR A 649 27.67 -5.01 -1.05
C THR A 649 26.25 -5.16 -1.57
N ARG A 650 25.96 -6.26 -2.27
CA ARG A 650 24.64 -6.59 -2.83
C ARG A 650 23.57 -6.68 -1.72
N GLY A 651 22.38 -6.11 -1.98
CA GLY A 651 21.26 -6.09 -1.02
C GLY A 651 21.28 -4.90 -0.06
N LEU A 652 20.28 -4.81 0.80
CA LEU A 652 20.25 -3.86 1.92
C LEU A 652 21.01 -4.49 3.09
N GLN A 653 21.90 -3.72 3.72
CA GLN A 653 22.54 -4.16 4.96
C GLN A 653 21.53 -4.07 6.10
N VAL A 654 21.70 -4.94 7.08
CA VAL A 654 20.88 -4.99 8.29
C VAL A 654 21.77 -4.83 9.52
N TRP A 655 21.35 -4.07 10.53
CA TRP A 655 22.18 -3.86 11.72
C TRP A 655 21.40 -3.70 13.02
N VAL A 656 22.08 -4.12 14.10
CA VAL A 656 21.66 -3.97 15.50
C VAL A 656 22.83 -3.40 16.29
N LYS A 657 23.85 -4.24 16.55
CA LYS A 657 25.14 -3.84 17.13
C LYS A 657 26.24 -3.79 16.07
N ASP A 658 26.30 -4.84 15.26
CA ASP A 658 27.16 -4.95 14.09
C ASP A 658 26.32 -4.86 12.81
N VAL A 659 27.00 -4.65 11.68
CA VAL A 659 26.41 -4.56 10.34
C VAL A 659 26.57 -5.90 9.61
N TYR A 660 25.50 -6.38 8.99
CA TYR A 660 25.47 -7.65 8.27
C TYR A 660 25.01 -7.46 6.82
N ASP A 661 25.53 -8.30 5.92
CA ASP A 661 24.95 -8.46 4.59
C ASP A 661 23.71 -9.39 4.62
N VAL A 662 23.06 -9.52 3.46
CA VAL A 662 21.84 -10.35 3.30
C VAL A 662 22.06 -11.86 3.49
N ASN A 663 23.31 -12.31 3.64
CA ASN A 663 23.65 -13.70 3.91
C ASN A 663 24.07 -13.92 5.37
N GLY A 664 23.96 -12.90 6.23
CA GLY A 664 24.35 -12.96 7.64
C GLY A 664 25.85 -12.89 7.87
N ARG A 665 26.64 -12.43 6.89
CA ARG A 665 28.06 -12.18 7.09
C ARG A 665 28.25 -10.78 7.67
N THR A 666 28.95 -10.70 8.79
CA THR A 666 29.33 -9.43 9.40
C THR A 666 30.26 -8.65 8.45
N LEU A 667 30.01 -7.35 8.33
CA LEU A 667 30.80 -6.41 7.54
C LEU A 667 31.67 -5.56 8.46
N GLU A 668 32.90 -5.26 8.04
CA GLU A 668 33.81 -4.35 8.77
C GLU A 668 33.42 -2.88 8.52
N LEU A 669 32.21 -2.51 8.95
CA LEU A 669 31.63 -1.17 8.81
C LEU A 669 31.29 -0.59 10.18
N PRO A 670 31.43 0.73 10.39
CA PRO A 670 30.86 1.38 11.55
C PRO A 670 29.33 1.25 11.55
N THR A 671 28.74 0.98 12.71
CA THR A 671 27.28 0.88 12.87
C THR A 671 26.64 2.28 12.81
N PRO A 672 25.75 2.56 11.83
CA PRO A 672 25.02 3.82 11.78
C PRO A 672 23.96 3.93 12.88
N GLY A 673 23.31 5.10 12.98
CA GLY A 673 22.13 5.27 13.83
C GLY A 673 20.99 4.29 13.49
N THR A 674 20.10 4.06 14.46
CA THR A 674 19.05 3.02 14.39
C THR A 674 17.66 3.62 14.68
N ASN A 675 17.39 4.83 14.17
CA ASN A 675 16.12 5.52 14.38
C ASN A 675 15.25 5.53 13.12
N MET A 676 15.53 6.42 12.17
CA MET A 676 14.79 6.54 10.91
C MET A 676 15.75 6.59 9.74
N LYS A 677 15.42 5.85 8.68
CA LYS A 677 16.04 6.02 7.38
C LYS A 677 15.44 7.21 6.64
N ILE A 678 16.19 7.77 5.70
CA ILE A 678 15.73 8.74 4.72
C ILE A 678 16.46 8.55 3.38
N TYR A 679 15.73 8.65 2.27
CA TYR A 679 16.25 8.68 0.90
C TYR A 679 16.53 10.13 0.51
N TRP A 680 17.77 10.58 0.70
CA TRP A 680 18.14 11.99 0.58
C TRP A 680 19.14 12.25 -0.55
N ALA A 681 20.17 11.42 -0.61
CA ALA A 681 21.23 11.51 -1.60
C ALA A 681 20.71 11.14 -3.01
N GLY A 682 21.39 11.66 -4.03
CA GLY A 682 21.00 11.45 -5.42
C GLY A 682 21.41 10.10 -6.02
N ASP A 683 22.02 9.21 -5.24
CA ASP A 683 22.68 7.98 -5.71
C ASP A 683 21.97 6.68 -5.31
N LEU A 684 20.74 6.78 -4.77
CA LEU A 684 19.93 5.66 -4.26
C LEU A 684 20.56 4.90 -3.08
N SER A 685 21.50 5.52 -2.35
CA SER A 685 21.92 5.04 -1.03
C SER A 685 20.88 5.40 0.05
N THR A 686 21.03 4.82 1.24
CA THR A 686 20.17 5.09 2.39
C THR A 686 20.89 5.95 3.42
N GLN A 687 20.29 7.07 3.80
CA GLN A 687 20.75 7.94 4.89
C GLN A 687 19.92 7.68 6.14
N ILE A 688 20.39 8.23 7.27
CA ILE A 688 19.78 8.11 8.59
C ILE A 688 19.59 9.52 9.19
N THR A 689 18.56 9.71 10.03
CA THR A 689 18.20 11.01 10.62
C THR A 689 18.77 11.28 12.02
N ASP A 690 19.58 10.37 12.56
CA ASP A 690 20.29 10.49 13.82
C ASP A 690 21.79 10.16 13.71
N GLY A 691 22.56 10.58 14.70
CA GLY A 691 23.98 10.25 14.81
C GLY A 691 24.22 8.95 15.57
N ALA A 692 25.44 8.40 15.47
CA ALA A 692 25.80 7.16 16.18
C ALA A 692 25.68 7.25 17.72
N ASP A 693 25.82 8.45 18.31
CA ASP A 693 25.60 8.71 19.74
C ASP A 693 24.30 9.52 19.97
N TYR A 694 23.18 8.98 19.49
CA TYR A 694 21.87 9.64 19.60
C TYR A 694 21.35 9.69 21.05
N LEU A 695 21.87 8.86 21.95
CA LEU A 695 21.42 8.81 23.35
C LEU A 695 21.98 9.94 24.22
N HIS A 696 23.13 10.52 23.84
CA HIS A 696 23.83 11.51 24.65
C HIS A 696 24.07 12.85 23.94
N GLY A 697 23.85 12.94 22.62
CA GLY A 697 23.95 14.16 21.84
C GLY A 697 22.66 15.01 21.81
N ASP A 698 22.81 16.27 21.40
CA ASP A 698 21.68 17.13 21.05
C ASP A 698 20.91 16.54 19.85
N GLN A 699 19.61 16.36 19.98
CA GLN A 699 18.78 15.74 18.95
C GLN A 699 18.00 16.79 18.15
N TYR A 700 18.44 17.03 16.92
CA TYR A 700 17.82 17.98 15.99
C TYR A 700 17.47 17.37 14.63
N GLY A 701 17.71 16.08 14.39
CA GLY A 701 17.35 15.41 13.12
C GLY A 701 18.42 15.59 12.02
N VAL A 702 19.61 15.02 12.24
CA VAL A 702 20.75 15.12 11.31
C VAL A 702 20.59 14.13 10.17
N ILE A 703 20.75 14.56 8.92
CA ILE A 703 20.87 13.60 7.81
C ILE A 703 22.33 13.26 7.59
N ASN A 704 22.66 11.98 7.69
CA ASN A 704 24.01 11.47 7.46
C ASN A 704 24.05 10.01 7.00
N ASP A 705 25.20 9.59 6.48
CA ASP A 705 25.55 8.19 6.27
C ASP A 705 27.07 7.97 6.33
N LEU A 706 27.50 6.73 6.02
CA LEU A 706 28.91 6.34 6.00
C LEU A 706 29.67 6.84 4.75
N THR A 707 28.97 7.18 3.66
CA THR A 707 29.55 7.48 2.34
C THR A 707 29.80 8.98 2.16
N HIS A 708 28.79 9.78 2.49
CA HIS A 708 28.72 11.22 2.33
C HIS A 708 29.04 11.97 3.64
N GLY A 709 28.91 11.31 4.79
CA GLY A 709 29.02 11.95 6.10
C GLY A 709 27.77 12.79 6.41
N VAL A 710 27.93 13.88 7.17
CA VAL A 710 26.81 14.76 7.51
C VAL A 710 26.40 15.61 6.31
N MET A 711 25.17 15.41 5.83
CA MET A 711 24.58 16.13 4.69
C MET A 711 23.67 17.28 5.15
N LEU A 712 22.97 17.13 6.28
CA LEU A 712 22.13 18.17 6.86
C LEU A 712 22.26 18.20 8.38
N GLN A 713 22.43 19.41 8.93
CA GLN A 713 22.40 19.68 10.37
C GLN A 713 21.41 20.83 10.64
N PRO A 714 20.13 20.54 10.92
CA PRO A 714 19.06 21.55 10.99
C PRO A 714 19.09 22.34 12.31
N ALA A 715 19.92 23.37 12.39
CA ALA A 715 20.05 24.20 13.60
C ALA A 715 18.73 24.88 14.01
N GLY A 716 18.43 24.92 15.31
CA GLY A 716 17.20 25.54 15.84
C GLY A 716 15.93 24.71 15.67
N THR A 717 16.08 23.41 15.42
CA THR A 717 15.00 22.42 15.40
C THR A 717 15.19 21.41 16.53
N ALA A 718 14.20 20.55 16.72
CA ALA A 718 14.26 19.47 17.70
C ALA A 718 13.51 18.24 17.18
N THR A 719 13.93 17.07 17.64
CA THR A 719 13.18 15.80 17.49
C THR A 719 12.18 15.62 18.64
N ASN A 720 11.43 14.52 18.55
CA ASN A 720 10.31 14.19 19.41
C ASN A 720 10.56 12.89 20.21
N ASN A 721 9.69 12.64 21.19
CA ASN A 721 9.55 11.35 21.88
C ASN A 721 10.81 10.92 22.67
N GLY A 722 11.52 11.90 23.25
CA GLY A 722 12.67 11.66 24.12
C GLY A 722 13.80 10.91 23.40
N THR A 723 14.26 9.79 23.97
CA THR A 723 15.35 8.99 23.37
C THR A 723 14.95 8.24 22.10
N LYS A 724 13.66 8.19 21.74
CA LYS A 724 13.24 7.71 20.42
C LYS A 724 13.74 8.65 19.31
N GLY A 725 13.72 9.96 19.58
CA GLY A 725 14.37 10.97 18.74
C GLY A 725 13.73 11.11 17.37
N ASN A 726 12.43 10.89 17.26
CA ASN A 726 11.75 10.86 15.96
C ASN A 726 11.68 12.28 15.35
N PRO A 727 11.90 12.43 14.03
CA PRO A 727 11.33 13.55 13.29
C PRO A 727 9.80 13.58 13.44
N CYS A 728 9.16 14.69 13.08
CA CYS A 728 7.70 14.73 13.04
C CYS A 728 7.16 13.82 11.92
N LEU A 729 7.83 13.83 10.76
CA LEU A 729 7.55 12.95 9.62
C LEU A 729 8.79 12.85 8.70
N VAL A 730 9.00 11.68 8.11
CA VAL A 730 9.87 11.49 6.94
C VAL A 730 9.02 10.90 5.81
N ALA A 731 8.86 11.63 4.71
CA ALA A 731 8.03 11.20 3.58
C ALA A 731 8.32 12.03 2.30
N ASP A 732 8.01 11.49 1.12
CA ASP A 732 8.00 12.20 -0.17
C ASP A 732 6.70 13.01 -0.23
N VAL A 733 6.72 14.24 0.29
CA VAL A 733 5.53 15.10 0.35
C VAL A 733 5.53 16.17 -0.74
N LEU A 734 6.63 16.31 -1.48
CA LEU A 734 6.81 17.22 -2.61
C LEU A 734 8.08 16.85 -3.40
N GLY A 735 8.30 17.51 -4.54
CA GLY A 735 9.51 17.28 -5.33
C GLY A 735 9.50 15.95 -6.06
N ASP A 736 10.70 15.37 -6.24
CA ASP A 736 10.86 14.05 -6.86
C ASP A 736 10.68 12.93 -5.82
N PHE A 737 11.06 11.69 -6.16
CA PHE A 737 10.82 10.52 -5.30
C PHE A 737 11.58 10.50 -3.96
N ARG A 738 12.47 11.47 -3.71
CA ARG A 738 13.27 11.53 -2.47
C ARG A 738 12.43 12.10 -1.34
N GLU A 739 12.84 11.77 -0.12
CA GLU A 739 12.05 12.05 1.07
C GLU A 739 12.39 13.40 1.68
N GLU A 740 11.36 14.15 2.08
CA GLU A 740 11.50 15.32 2.92
C GLU A 740 11.65 14.94 4.39
N LEU A 741 12.39 15.78 5.12
CA LEU A 741 12.48 15.75 6.57
C LEU A 741 11.61 16.86 7.17
N LEU A 742 10.63 16.48 7.99
CA LEU A 742 9.79 17.39 8.74
C LEU A 742 10.15 17.35 10.23
N VAL A 743 10.64 18.48 10.75
CA VAL A 743 11.05 18.63 12.15
C VAL A 743 10.51 19.93 12.73
N ARG A 744 10.08 19.93 14.00
CA ARG A 744 9.61 21.14 14.67
C ARG A 744 10.75 22.12 14.93
N THR A 745 10.45 23.42 14.93
CA THR A 745 11.35 24.40 15.51
C THR A 745 11.47 24.18 17.02
N ALA A 746 12.61 24.52 17.61
CA ALA A 746 12.84 24.31 19.05
C ALA A 746 11.85 25.08 19.96
N ASP A 747 11.18 26.11 19.43
CA ASP A 747 10.15 26.90 20.11
C ASP A 747 8.70 26.50 19.75
N ASP A 748 8.54 25.47 18.91
CA ASP A 748 7.26 24.93 18.43
C ASP A 748 6.37 25.94 17.68
N THR A 749 6.97 26.97 17.07
CA THR A 749 6.23 27.97 16.28
C THR A 749 6.04 27.56 14.82
N ALA A 750 6.80 26.57 14.34
CA ALA A 750 6.68 26.07 12.97
C ALA A 750 7.15 24.60 12.85
N ILE A 751 6.72 23.92 11.79
CA ILE A 751 7.42 22.76 11.24
C ILE A 751 8.37 23.24 10.13
N ARG A 752 9.62 22.81 10.16
CA ARG A 752 10.55 22.99 9.05
C ARG A 752 10.52 21.77 8.16
N ILE A 753 10.24 22.02 6.88
CA ILE A 753 10.24 21.02 5.81
C ILE A 753 11.53 21.21 5.01
N TYR A 754 12.41 20.22 5.10
CA TYR A 754 13.64 20.17 4.33
C TYR A 754 13.47 19.20 3.16
N THR A 755 13.84 19.64 1.97
CA THR A 755 13.98 18.78 0.78
C THR A 755 15.42 18.81 0.31
N THR A 756 15.86 17.74 -0.34
CA THR A 756 17.23 17.62 -0.85
C THR A 756 17.48 18.62 -1.99
N THR A 757 18.76 18.99 -2.16
CA THR A 757 19.21 19.79 -3.32
C THR A 757 20.25 19.06 -4.16
N ASP A 758 20.50 17.79 -3.85
CA ASP A 758 21.35 16.94 -4.66
C ASP A 758 20.67 16.66 -6.00
N LEU A 759 21.44 16.65 -7.08
CA LEU A 759 20.93 16.15 -8.36
C LEU A 759 20.95 14.62 -8.34
N THR A 760 19.87 14.00 -8.83
CA THR A 760 19.87 12.57 -9.14
C THR A 760 19.72 12.35 -10.65
N PRO A 761 20.49 11.42 -11.26
CA PRO A 761 20.28 10.99 -12.64
C PRO A 761 19.15 9.96 -12.76
N HIS A 762 18.46 9.63 -11.66
CA HIS A 762 17.42 8.61 -11.62
C HIS A 762 16.03 9.21 -11.77
N LYS A 763 15.14 8.42 -12.40
CA LYS A 763 13.73 8.77 -12.58
C LYS A 763 12.88 7.67 -11.94
N LEU A 764 12.14 8.02 -10.91
CA LEU A 764 11.18 7.17 -10.23
C LEU A 764 9.88 7.94 -10.04
N PHE A 765 8.77 7.21 -9.95
CA PHE A 765 7.49 7.83 -9.57
C PHE A 765 7.53 8.22 -8.08
N THR A 766 6.71 9.20 -7.68
CA THR A 766 6.57 9.61 -6.28
C THR A 766 6.26 8.40 -5.40
N LEU A 767 6.99 8.21 -4.30
CA LEU A 767 6.81 7.04 -3.43
C LEU A 767 5.40 7.01 -2.81
N MET A 768 4.70 8.14 -2.76
CA MET A 768 3.29 8.19 -2.33
C MET A 768 2.32 7.46 -3.28
N HIS A 769 2.76 7.08 -4.49
CA HIS A 769 2.00 6.21 -5.41
C HIS A 769 2.43 4.72 -5.31
N ASP A 770 3.31 4.37 -4.38
CA ASP A 770 3.54 3.00 -3.94
C ASP A 770 2.67 2.73 -2.71
N ALA A 771 1.73 1.79 -2.82
CA ALA A 771 0.71 1.58 -1.79
C ALA A 771 1.31 1.15 -0.43
N GLN A 772 2.36 0.33 -0.44
CA GLN A 772 3.04 -0.11 0.79
C GLN A 772 3.71 1.07 1.48
N TYR A 773 4.48 1.86 0.73
CA TYR A 773 5.10 3.08 1.26
C TYR A 773 4.07 4.08 1.79
N ARG A 774 2.99 4.33 1.03
CA ARG A 774 1.94 5.28 1.42
C ARG A 774 1.15 4.84 2.66
N CYS A 775 0.88 3.54 2.81
CA CYS A 775 0.35 2.97 4.04
C CYS A 775 1.35 3.16 5.19
N GLY A 776 2.63 2.94 4.91
CA GLY A 776 3.77 3.31 5.77
C GLY A 776 3.65 4.69 6.38
N VAL A 777 3.54 5.70 5.52
CA VAL A 777 3.42 7.10 5.91
C VAL A 777 2.21 7.32 6.82
N ALA A 778 1.09 6.64 6.56
CA ALA A 778 -0.11 6.74 7.40
C ALA A 778 0.10 6.21 8.82
N TRP A 779 0.81 5.08 8.97
CA TRP A 779 1.05 4.47 10.28
C TRP A 779 2.34 4.92 10.97
N GLN A 780 3.17 5.76 10.34
CA GLN A 780 4.45 6.22 10.89
C GLN A 780 4.31 6.87 12.28
N ASN A 781 3.16 7.47 12.61
CA ASN A 781 2.86 8.07 13.93
C ASN A 781 2.56 7.04 15.04
N ASN A 782 2.51 5.74 14.73
CA ASN A 782 2.23 4.71 15.70
C ASN A 782 3.29 4.65 16.79
N CYS A 783 2.86 4.66 18.06
CA CYS A 783 3.64 4.21 19.21
C CYS A 783 5.13 4.59 19.13
N TYR A 784 5.98 3.64 18.70
CA TYR A 784 7.38 3.91 18.38
C TYR A 784 7.55 3.92 16.86
N ASN A 785 7.56 5.13 16.30
CA ASN A 785 7.57 5.42 14.87
C ASN A 785 8.65 4.59 14.16
N GLN A 786 8.28 3.88 13.08
CA GLN A 786 9.21 3.12 12.24
C GLN A 786 9.31 3.74 10.84
N PRO A 787 10.46 3.60 10.15
CA PRO A 787 10.59 4.04 8.77
C PRO A 787 9.72 3.25 7.80
N CYS A 788 9.41 3.86 6.65
CA CYS A 788 8.55 3.30 5.61
C CYS A 788 9.38 2.84 4.41
N TYR A 789 9.02 1.72 3.79
CA TYR A 789 9.75 1.15 2.66
C TYR A 789 8.82 0.93 1.46
N PRO A 790 9.30 1.18 0.22
CA PRO A 790 8.54 0.83 -0.97
C PRO A 790 8.39 -0.69 -1.10
N SER A 791 7.39 -1.12 -1.89
CA SER A 791 7.16 -2.55 -2.21
C SER A 791 8.28 -3.20 -3.04
N PHE A 792 9.26 -2.43 -3.51
CA PHE A 792 10.36 -2.87 -4.37
C PHE A 792 11.73 -2.57 -3.74
N TYR A 793 12.77 -3.29 -4.17
CA TYR A 793 14.16 -3.02 -3.77
C TYR A 793 14.62 -1.63 -4.20
N TYR A 794 14.87 -0.75 -3.22
CA TYR A 794 15.42 0.59 -3.45
C TYR A 794 16.90 0.63 -3.06
N ALA A 795 17.78 0.66 -4.06
CA ALA A 795 19.23 0.78 -3.87
C ALA A 795 19.94 1.17 -5.17
N ASN A 796 21.21 1.59 -5.08
CA ASN A 796 22.05 1.96 -6.22
C ASN A 796 22.34 0.83 -7.22
N ASP A 797 22.15 -0.43 -6.82
CA ASP A 797 22.30 -1.64 -7.65
C ASP A 797 20.96 -2.32 -7.96
N MET A 798 19.85 -1.59 -7.84
CA MET A 798 18.53 -2.12 -8.22
C MET A 798 18.36 -2.27 -9.74
N ASP A 799 17.53 -3.22 -10.14
CA ASP A 799 17.06 -3.34 -11.51
C ASP A 799 15.69 -2.66 -11.63
N PHE A 800 15.61 -1.58 -12.41
CA PHE A 800 14.37 -0.83 -12.62
C PHE A 800 13.26 -1.66 -13.26
N ALA A 801 13.58 -2.80 -13.89
CA ALA A 801 12.59 -3.75 -14.38
C ALA A 801 11.73 -4.34 -13.26
N ASN A 802 12.23 -4.38 -12.02
CA ASN A 802 11.54 -4.97 -10.87
C ASN A 802 10.72 -3.94 -10.07
N VAL A 803 10.78 -2.64 -10.42
CA VAL A 803 10.00 -1.59 -9.74
C VAL A 803 8.51 -1.66 -10.10
N LEU A 804 8.20 -1.96 -11.36
CA LEU A 804 6.84 -2.23 -11.85
C LEU A 804 6.89 -3.47 -12.75
N PRO A 805 7.02 -4.69 -12.17
CA PRO A 805 7.28 -5.92 -12.93
C PRO A 805 6.27 -6.22 -14.03
N GLN A 806 5.01 -5.77 -13.87
CA GLN A 806 3.94 -5.90 -14.85
C GLN A 806 4.27 -5.26 -16.21
N LEU A 807 5.14 -4.24 -16.25
CA LEU A 807 5.58 -3.60 -17.50
C LEU A 807 6.38 -4.55 -18.40
N ASN A 808 7.01 -5.58 -17.84
CA ASN A 808 7.79 -6.58 -18.58
C ASN A 808 6.93 -7.59 -19.34
N ALA A 809 5.65 -7.71 -18.97
CA ALA A 809 4.74 -8.72 -19.49
C ALA A 809 3.36 -8.15 -19.85
N LYS A 810 3.31 -6.87 -20.29
CA LYS A 810 2.08 -6.23 -20.78
C LYS A 810 1.38 -7.10 -21.83
N PRO A 811 0.06 -7.36 -21.70
CA PRO A 811 -0.68 -8.05 -22.75
C PRO A 811 -0.65 -7.22 -24.04
N THR A 812 -0.55 -7.91 -25.19
CA THR A 812 -0.72 -7.26 -26.50
C THR A 812 -2.06 -7.63 -27.11
N LEU A 813 -2.82 -6.62 -27.52
CA LEU A 813 -4.02 -6.73 -28.33
C LEU A 813 -3.64 -6.60 -29.81
N TRP A 814 -3.48 -7.74 -30.46
CA TRP A 814 -3.22 -7.85 -31.89
C TRP A 814 -4.50 -7.62 -32.69
N MET A 815 -4.43 -6.81 -33.74
CA MET A 815 -5.60 -6.51 -34.57
C MET A 815 -5.38 -6.98 -36.02
N ALA A 816 -6.19 -7.95 -36.44
CA ALA A 816 -6.23 -8.44 -37.82
C ALA A 816 -7.54 -8.02 -38.47
N GLY A 817 -7.46 -7.09 -39.42
CA GLY A 817 -8.64 -6.58 -40.12
C GLY A 817 -8.32 -5.85 -41.41
N ASP A 818 -9.34 -5.14 -41.91
CA ASP A 818 -9.30 -4.45 -43.19
C ASP A 818 -9.24 -2.92 -43.06
N SER A 819 -9.70 -2.20 -44.10
CA SER A 819 -9.69 -0.73 -44.15
C SER A 819 -10.56 -0.07 -43.08
N ILE A 820 -11.51 -0.78 -42.48
CA ILE A 820 -12.34 -0.20 -41.42
C ILE A 820 -11.63 -0.26 -40.07
N MET A 821 -10.59 -1.08 -39.91
CA MET A 821 -9.82 -1.26 -38.66
C MET A 821 -8.44 -0.58 -38.70
N GLN A 822 -7.84 -0.41 -39.89
CA GLN A 822 -6.49 0.12 -40.10
C GLN A 822 -6.23 1.50 -39.45
N SER A 823 -4.98 1.70 -38.98
CA SER A 823 -4.40 3.02 -38.68
C SER A 823 -3.93 3.72 -39.97
N TYR A 824 -4.42 4.95 -40.19
CA TYR A 824 -4.17 5.70 -41.43
C TYR A 824 -3.15 6.82 -41.24
N ALA A 825 -2.28 7.01 -42.23
CA ALA A 825 -1.28 8.07 -42.21
C ALA A 825 -1.94 9.46 -42.27
N PRO A 826 -1.27 10.53 -41.81
CA PRO A 826 -1.81 11.89 -41.85
C PRO A 826 -2.30 12.35 -43.23
N GLY A 827 -1.70 11.86 -44.32
CA GLY A 827 -2.09 12.18 -45.69
C GLY A 827 -3.39 11.52 -46.17
N ASP A 828 -3.86 10.46 -45.50
CA ASP A 828 -5.09 9.74 -45.83
C ASP A 828 -6.32 10.29 -45.09
N LYS A 829 -6.10 11.22 -44.15
CA LYS A 829 -7.17 11.84 -43.39
C LYS A 829 -8.13 12.61 -44.31
N PRO A 830 -9.46 12.56 -44.06
CA PRO A 830 -10.08 12.15 -42.79
C PRO A 830 -10.40 10.65 -42.65
N VAL A 831 -9.99 9.77 -43.58
CA VAL A 831 -10.22 8.32 -43.43
C VAL A 831 -9.55 7.83 -42.15
N THR A 832 -10.29 7.12 -41.30
CA THR A 832 -9.80 6.61 -40.02
C THR A 832 -10.45 5.26 -39.76
N GLY A 833 -9.66 4.26 -39.38
CA GLY A 833 -10.17 2.97 -38.93
C GLY A 833 -10.41 2.96 -37.42
N TRP A 834 -11.31 2.11 -36.95
CA TRP A 834 -11.67 2.07 -35.54
C TRP A 834 -10.55 1.54 -34.64
N GLY A 835 -9.64 0.72 -35.17
CA GLY A 835 -8.47 0.23 -34.42
C GLY A 835 -7.51 1.36 -34.05
N GLU A 836 -7.41 2.39 -34.90
CA GLU A 836 -6.65 3.61 -34.62
C GLU A 836 -7.19 4.35 -33.39
N MET A 837 -8.50 4.29 -33.14
CA MET A 837 -9.14 5.04 -32.05
C MET A 837 -9.26 4.24 -30.75
N LEU A 838 -8.83 2.97 -30.73
CA LEU A 838 -9.05 2.11 -29.58
C LEU A 838 -8.26 2.57 -28.35
N HIS A 839 -7.01 3.02 -28.56
CA HIS A 839 -6.15 3.48 -27.46
C HIS A 839 -6.73 4.69 -26.70
N THR A 840 -7.58 5.53 -27.31
CA THR A 840 -8.18 6.69 -26.65
C THR A 840 -9.24 6.32 -25.60
N LEU A 841 -9.63 5.04 -25.56
CA LEU A 841 -10.57 4.49 -24.59
C LEU A 841 -9.84 3.68 -23.50
N ALA A 842 -8.53 3.53 -23.58
CA ALA A 842 -7.75 2.82 -22.58
C ALA A 842 -7.38 3.73 -21.39
N HIS A 843 -7.10 3.14 -20.24
CA HIS A 843 -6.45 3.84 -19.13
C HIS A 843 -5.01 4.25 -19.54
N GLY A 844 -4.59 5.44 -19.14
CA GLY A 844 -3.26 5.98 -19.51
C GLY A 844 -3.16 6.46 -20.96
N ASP A 845 -4.28 6.69 -21.65
CA ASP A 845 -4.31 7.22 -23.02
C ASP A 845 -3.55 8.54 -23.19
N ALA A 846 -3.53 9.37 -22.13
CA ALA A 846 -2.77 10.61 -22.08
C ALA A 846 -1.25 10.43 -22.26
N VAL A 847 -0.72 9.25 -21.95
CA VAL A 847 0.72 8.92 -22.05
C VAL A 847 1.00 7.83 -23.10
N CYS A 848 0.00 7.49 -23.92
CA CYS A 848 0.12 6.48 -24.97
C CYS A 848 1.25 6.85 -25.94
N GLN A 849 2.25 5.99 -26.09
CA GLN A 849 3.32 6.17 -27.09
C GLN A 849 2.93 5.48 -28.40
N THR A 850 3.31 6.05 -29.54
CA THR A 850 2.98 5.50 -30.86
C THR A 850 4.24 5.24 -31.67
N ALA A 851 4.39 4.02 -32.20
CA ALA A 851 5.56 3.60 -32.97
C ALA A 851 5.20 2.49 -33.96
N HIS A 852 6.15 2.16 -34.85
CA HIS A 852 6.14 0.90 -35.60
C HIS A 852 6.99 -0.13 -34.87
N ARG A 853 6.63 -1.42 -34.94
CA ARG A 853 7.55 -2.48 -34.55
C ARG A 853 8.79 -2.46 -35.43
N ALA A 854 9.97 -2.51 -34.82
CA ALA A 854 11.23 -2.39 -35.54
C ALA A 854 11.49 -3.55 -36.53
N ASP A 855 10.92 -4.72 -36.25
CA ASP A 855 11.04 -5.96 -37.01
C ASP A 855 9.83 -6.26 -37.91
N CYS A 856 8.78 -5.43 -37.88
CA CYS A 856 7.60 -5.64 -38.71
C CYS A 856 7.90 -5.31 -40.20
N PRO A 857 7.66 -6.24 -41.13
CA PRO A 857 7.90 -6.00 -42.56
C PRO A 857 6.81 -5.15 -43.22
N PHE A 858 5.73 -4.83 -42.49
CA PHE A 858 4.55 -4.15 -43.04
C PHE A 858 4.47 -2.69 -42.55
N PRO A 859 4.66 -1.69 -43.43
CA PRO A 859 4.72 -0.28 -43.03
C PRO A 859 3.38 0.32 -42.59
N GLN A 860 2.28 -0.45 -42.66
CA GLN A 860 0.95 -0.02 -42.20
C GLN A 860 0.61 -0.51 -40.79
N GLU A 861 1.43 -1.40 -40.22
CA GLU A 861 1.33 -1.75 -38.81
C GLU A 861 1.49 -0.48 -37.98
N MET A 862 0.76 -0.37 -36.88
CA MET A 862 0.95 0.73 -35.94
C MET A 862 0.74 0.23 -34.51
N ARG A 863 1.73 0.47 -33.66
CA ARG A 863 1.74 0.09 -32.26
C ARG A 863 1.40 1.28 -31.37
N TYR A 864 0.50 1.06 -30.43
CA TYR A 864 0.09 1.99 -29.38
C TYR A 864 0.46 1.38 -28.04
N GLU A 865 1.41 1.99 -27.35
CA GLU A 865 1.97 1.49 -26.10
C GLU A 865 1.44 2.32 -24.93
N LEU A 866 0.58 1.69 -24.13
CA LEU A 866 -0.02 2.25 -22.91
C LEU A 866 0.70 1.65 -21.67
N PRO A 867 0.48 2.20 -20.46
CA PRO A 867 1.05 1.65 -19.24
C PRO A 867 0.68 0.17 -19.00
N GLY A 868 -0.58 -0.21 -19.22
CA GLY A 868 -1.08 -1.57 -18.95
C GLY A 868 -1.34 -2.45 -20.18
N LEU A 869 -1.25 -1.90 -21.39
CA LEU A 869 -1.67 -2.57 -22.62
C LEU A 869 -0.82 -2.13 -23.81
N VAL A 870 -0.50 -3.07 -24.70
CA VAL A 870 -0.02 -2.74 -26.04
C VAL A 870 -1.14 -3.05 -27.03
N ILE A 871 -1.49 -2.11 -27.90
CA ILE A 871 -2.39 -2.36 -29.04
C ILE A 871 -1.54 -2.36 -30.30
N ASP A 872 -1.54 -3.48 -31.02
CA ASP A 872 -0.76 -3.66 -32.22
C ASP A 872 -1.67 -3.83 -33.44
N ASN A 873 -1.85 -2.74 -34.17
CA ASN A 873 -2.80 -2.67 -35.27
C ASN A 873 -2.15 -3.12 -36.59
N CYS A 874 -2.25 -4.42 -36.88
CA CYS A 874 -1.75 -5.03 -38.11
C CYS A 874 -2.74 -4.97 -39.29
N ALA A 875 -3.91 -4.33 -39.11
CA ALA A 875 -4.96 -4.26 -40.13
C ALA A 875 -4.52 -3.49 -41.39
N MET A 876 -5.04 -3.91 -42.56
CA MET A 876 -4.63 -3.33 -43.83
C MET A 876 -5.79 -3.15 -44.81
N ALA A 877 -5.86 -1.95 -45.39
CA ALA A 877 -6.89 -1.59 -46.34
C ALA A 877 -6.96 -2.53 -47.55
N GLY A 878 -8.19 -2.91 -47.86
CA GLY A 878 -8.52 -3.76 -49.00
C GLY A 878 -8.14 -5.24 -48.84
N ARG A 879 -7.77 -5.70 -47.64
CA ARG A 879 -7.51 -7.13 -47.41
C ARG A 879 -8.80 -7.84 -46.99
N SER A 880 -8.95 -9.09 -47.44
CA SER A 880 -9.89 -10.05 -46.89
C SER A 880 -9.17 -11.03 -45.96
N SER A 881 -9.92 -11.90 -45.27
CA SER A 881 -9.34 -12.97 -44.44
C SER A 881 -8.34 -13.84 -45.23
N LYS A 882 -8.58 -14.02 -46.52
CA LYS A 882 -7.71 -14.75 -47.45
C LYS A 882 -6.44 -13.97 -47.79
N THR A 883 -6.55 -12.76 -48.33
CA THR A 883 -5.35 -12.02 -48.80
C THR A 883 -4.45 -11.59 -47.66
N PHE A 884 -5.00 -11.35 -46.45
CA PHE A 884 -4.21 -11.06 -45.26
C PHE A 884 -3.23 -12.19 -44.95
N ARG A 885 -3.69 -13.44 -45.09
CA ARG A 885 -2.86 -14.64 -44.91
C ARG A 885 -1.88 -14.85 -46.05
N GLU A 886 -2.32 -14.71 -47.29
CA GLU A 886 -1.45 -14.89 -48.48
C GLU A 886 -0.28 -13.89 -48.50
N GLU A 887 -0.45 -12.71 -47.89
CA GLU A 887 0.61 -11.70 -47.74
C GLU A 887 1.58 -11.98 -46.57
N GLY A 888 1.34 -13.02 -45.75
CA GLY A 888 2.18 -13.36 -44.60
C GLY A 888 1.93 -12.52 -43.34
N ARG A 889 0.86 -11.70 -43.31
CA ARG A 889 0.56 -10.84 -42.13
C ARG A 889 0.12 -11.63 -40.91
N LEU A 890 -0.61 -12.74 -41.13
CA LEU A 890 -0.94 -13.65 -40.02
C LEU A 890 0.30 -14.40 -39.53
N ASP A 891 1.23 -14.76 -40.43
CA ASP A 891 2.46 -15.43 -40.05
C ASP A 891 3.35 -14.51 -39.19
N ASP A 892 3.37 -13.21 -39.52
CA ASP A 892 4.02 -12.18 -38.72
C ASP A 892 3.38 -12.06 -37.33
N ILE A 893 2.05 -12.00 -37.21
CA ILE A 893 1.38 -12.04 -35.89
C ILE A 893 1.75 -13.34 -35.15
N ALA A 894 1.67 -14.50 -35.81
CA ALA A 894 1.94 -15.80 -35.20
C ALA A 894 3.39 -15.95 -34.72
N ALA A 895 4.34 -15.23 -35.31
CA ALA A 895 5.74 -15.24 -34.89
C ALA A 895 6.00 -14.45 -33.58
N HIS A 896 5.08 -13.58 -33.18
CA HIS A 896 5.26 -12.65 -32.06
C HIS A 896 4.22 -12.80 -30.94
N ILE A 897 3.01 -13.28 -31.28
CA ILE A 897 1.94 -13.49 -30.31
C ILE A 897 2.37 -14.50 -29.24
N ARG A 898 2.15 -14.16 -27.97
CA ARG A 898 2.62 -14.94 -26.82
C ARG A 898 1.47 -15.32 -25.87
N PRO A 899 1.70 -16.24 -24.92
CA PRO A 899 0.70 -16.52 -23.88
C PRO A 899 0.27 -15.23 -23.17
N GLY A 900 -1.03 -15.06 -22.95
CA GLY A 900 -1.61 -13.85 -22.34
C GLY A 900 -2.00 -12.74 -23.31
N ASP A 901 -1.58 -12.81 -24.58
CA ASP A 901 -2.02 -11.88 -25.61
C ASP A 901 -3.46 -12.16 -26.09
N LEU A 902 -4.02 -11.21 -26.81
CA LEU A 902 -5.33 -11.32 -27.46
C LEU A 902 -5.22 -10.97 -28.94
N LEU A 903 -5.99 -11.65 -29.79
CA LEU A 903 -6.10 -11.39 -31.23
C LEU A 903 -7.53 -11.07 -31.60
N VAL A 904 -7.79 -9.83 -32.02
CA VAL A 904 -9.09 -9.42 -32.57
C VAL A 904 -9.08 -9.59 -34.08
N VAL A 905 -10.03 -10.37 -34.59
CA VAL A 905 -10.21 -10.65 -36.02
C VAL A 905 -11.49 -10.00 -36.52
N SER A 906 -11.36 -9.05 -37.44
CA SER A 906 -12.47 -8.27 -38.00
C SER A 906 -12.40 -8.21 -39.52
N PHE A 907 -13.08 -9.14 -40.19
CA PHE A 907 -13.17 -9.25 -41.66
C PHE A 907 -14.62 -9.44 -42.13
N GLY A 908 -14.84 -9.37 -43.44
CA GLY A 908 -16.15 -9.59 -44.07
C GLY A 908 -16.45 -8.63 -45.22
N HIS A 909 -16.00 -7.37 -45.15
CA HIS A 909 -16.28 -6.37 -46.18
C HIS A 909 -15.64 -6.74 -47.53
N ASN A 910 -14.36 -7.08 -47.51
CA ASN A 910 -13.62 -7.45 -48.72
C ASN A 910 -13.85 -8.91 -49.13
N ASP A 911 -14.08 -9.81 -48.17
CA ASP A 911 -14.43 -11.21 -48.38
C ASP A 911 -15.73 -11.35 -49.19
N ALA A 912 -16.69 -10.45 -48.96
CA ALA A 912 -17.97 -10.42 -49.67
C ALA A 912 -17.88 -9.91 -51.12
N ASN A 913 -16.74 -9.34 -51.54
CA ASN A 913 -16.62 -8.69 -52.84
C ASN A 913 -16.33 -9.68 -53.98
N ARG A 914 -17.39 -10.25 -54.56
CA ARG A 914 -17.34 -11.19 -55.70
C ARG A 914 -16.61 -10.65 -56.94
N ALA A 915 -16.53 -9.32 -57.11
CA ALA A 915 -15.86 -8.72 -58.26
C ALA A 915 -14.33 -8.75 -58.15
N LYS A 916 -13.79 -9.08 -56.96
CA LYS A 916 -12.35 -9.17 -56.66
C LYS A 916 -12.03 -10.61 -56.27
N ALA A 917 -11.84 -11.47 -57.27
CA ALA A 917 -11.64 -12.91 -57.08
C ALA A 917 -10.46 -13.25 -56.16
N GLU A 918 -9.44 -12.39 -56.12
CA GLU A 918 -8.30 -12.51 -55.23
C GLU A 918 -8.68 -12.35 -53.75
N ARG A 919 -9.69 -11.51 -53.44
CA ARG A 919 -10.19 -11.24 -52.08
C ARG A 919 -11.39 -12.11 -51.69
N TYR A 920 -12.20 -12.51 -52.65
CA TYR A 920 -13.49 -13.13 -52.43
C TYR A 920 -13.39 -14.46 -51.67
N VAL A 921 -14.21 -14.61 -50.62
CA VAL A 921 -14.43 -15.85 -49.88
C VAL A 921 -15.94 -16.10 -49.83
N PRO A 922 -16.46 -17.24 -50.31
CA PRO A 922 -17.88 -17.57 -50.17
C PRO A 922 -18.33 -17.60 -48.70
N ALA A 923 -19.55 -17.14 -48.40
CA ALA A 923 -20.04 -17.01 -47.02
C ALA A 923 -20.09 -18.36 -46.26
N ASP A 924 -20.39 -19.46 -46.96
CA ASP A 924 -20.36 -20.83 -46.43
C ASP A 924 -18.94 -21.34 -46.15
N ALA A 925 -17.92 -20.75 -46.77
CA ALA A 925 -16.51 -21.04 -46.51
C ALA A 925 -15.83 -20.01 -45.57
N PHE A 926 -16.55 -18.96 -45.16
CA PHE A 926 -15.97 -17.86 -44.39
C PHE A 926 -15.57 -18.27 -42.98
N GLY A 927 -16.34 -19.11 -42.29
CA GLY A 927 -15.92 -19.65 -40.97
C GLY A 927 -14.58 -20.37 -41.04
N GLU A 928 -14.42 -21.27 -42.02
CA GLU A 928 -13.15 -21.98 -42.24
C GLU A 928 -12.00 -21.08 -42.68
N SER A 929 -12.26 -19.95 -43.36
CA SER A 929 -11.20 -18.99 -43.68
C SER A 929 -10.67 -18.24 -42.45
N LEU A 930 -11.43 -18.20 -41.36
CA LEU A 930 -11.06 -17.61 -40.07
C LEU A 930 -10.30 -18.59 -39.15
N ARG A 931 -10.43 -19.90 -39.35
CA ARG A 931 -9.79 -20.94 -38.52
C ARG A 931 -8.28 -20.74 -38.30
N PRO A 932 -7.48 -20.37 -39.31
CA PRO A 932 -6.04 -20.13 -39.11
C PRO A 932 -5.73 -19.01 -38.12
N PHE A 933 -6.58 -18.00 -37.98
CA PHE A 933 -6.39 -16.93 -37.00
C PHE A 933 -6.62 -17.45 -35.58
N TRP A 934 -7.66 -18.26 -35.38
CA TRP A 934 -7.92 -18.91 -34.11
C TRP A 934 -6.82 -19.91 -33.74
N ASP A 935 -6.35 -20.71 -34.71
CA ASP A 935 -5.23 -21.64 -34.51
C ASP A 935 -3.94 -20.90 -34.12
N ALA A 936 -3.64 -19.78 -34.78
CA ALA A 936 -2.46 -18.96 -34.48
C ALA A 936 -2.49 -18.46 -33.02
N ALA A 937 -3.62 -17.89 -32.57
CA ALA A 937 -3.74 -17.43 -31.18
C ALA A 937 -3.69 -18.61 -30.19
N ARG A 938 -4.51 -19.64 -30.39
CA ARG A 938 -4.64 -20.76 -29.46
C ARG A 938 -3.34 -21.56 -29.30
N SER A 939 -2.62 -21.80 -30.40
CA SER A 939 -1.36 -22.56 -30.36
C SER A 939 -0.25 -21.85 -29.56
N HIS A 940 -0.36 -20.53 -29.40
CA HIS A 940 0.56 -19.69 -28.62
C HIS A 940 -0.02 -19.30 -27.25
N GLY A 941 -1.17 -19.85 -26.84
CA GLY A 941 -1.78 -19.54 -25.54
C GLY A 941 -2.45 -18.16 -25.45
N ALA A 942 -2.75 -17.54 -26.60
CA ALA A 942 -3.49 -16.29 -26.71
C ALA A 942 -4.98 -16.51 -26.98
N VAL A 943 -5.80 -15.48 -26.73
CA VAL A 943 -7.25 -15.52 -26.89
C VAL A 943 -7.67 -14.86 -28.21
N CYS A 944 -8.39 -15.58 -29.07
CA CYS A 944 -8.94 -15.02 -30.31
C CYS A 944 -10.35 -14.47 -30.09
N ILE A 945 -10.60 -13.21 -30.46
CA ILE A 945 -11.90 -12.52 -30.40
C ILE A 945 -12.36 -12.27 -31.84
N PHE A 946 -13.58 -12.68 -32.17
CA PHE A 946 -14.18 -12.40 -33.47
C PHE A 946 -15.10 -11.19 -33.39
N ALA A 947 -14.78 -10.13 -34.16
CA ALA A 947 -15.62 -8.94 -34.27
C ALA A 947 -16.30 -8.92 -35.65
N SER A 948 -17.63 -8.96 -35.68
CA SER A 948 -18.37 -8.94 -36.94
C SER A 948 -18.11 -7.67 -37.77
N PRO A 949 -18.24 -7.74 -39.10
CA PRO A 949 -18.00 -6.58 -39.96
C PRO A 949 -18.92 -5.40 -39.58
N VAL A 950 -18.30 -4.23 -39.38
CA VAL A 950 -18.95 -2.94 -39.10
C VAL A 950 -20.03 -2.63 -40.14
N ALA A 951 -21.18 -2.13 -39.69
CA ALA A 951 -22.28 -1.78 -40.58
C ALA A 951 -21.88 -0.69 -41.57
N MET A 952 -22.25 -0.86 -42.84
CA MET A 952 -22.19 0.22 -43.80
C MET A 952 -23.35 1.20 -43.56
N ARG A 953 -23.25 2.40 -44.13
CA ARG A 953 -24.30 3.41 -44.10
C ARG A 953 -25.46 3.04 -45.04
N GLU A 954 -26.21 2.01 -44.68
CA GLU A 954 -27.33 1.44 -45.45
C GLU A 954 -28.63 1.58 -44.66
N PHE A 955 -29.49 2.52 -45.10
CA PHE A 955 -30.74 2.86 -44.43
C PHE A 955 -31.94 2.48 -45.28
N ASP A 956 -33.01 2.02 -44.64
CA ASP A 956 -34.31 1.88 -45.28
C ASP A 956 -35.14 3.17 -45.29
N GLU A 957 -36.32 3.09 -45.89
CA GLU A 957 -37.27 4.20 -45.99
C GLU A 957 -37.79 4.67 -44.61
N ALA A 958 -37.74 3.81 -43.59
CA ALA A 958 -38.10 4.14 -42.21
C ALA A 958 -36.94 4.80 -41.44
N GLY A 959 -35.77 4.95 -42.05
CA GLY A 959 -34.58 5.52 -41.43
C GLY A 959 -33.84 4.55 -40.51
N VAL A 960 -34.07 3.24 -40.65
CA VAL A 960 -33.36 2.19 -39.91
C VAL A 960 -32.15 1.73 -40.70
N CYS A 961 -30.99 1.76 -40.07
CA CYS A 961 -29.73 1.24 -40.61
C CYS A 961 -29.64 -0.27 -40.39
N TYR A 962 -29.27 -1.03 -41.43
CA TYR A 962 -29.12 -2.48 -41.35
C TYR A 962 -27.70 -2.91 -40.95
N PRO A 963 -27.55 -4.00 -40.19
CA PRO A 963 -26.27 -4.69 -40.07
C PRO A 963 -25.88 -5.27 -41.44
N SER A 964 -24.88 -4.68 -42.09
CA SER A 964 -24.40 -5.14 -43.40
C SER A 964 -23.80 -6.55 -43.33
N PHE A 965 -23.72 -7.23 -44.48
CA PHE A 965 -23.09 -8.54 -44.64
C PHE A 965 -23.68 -9.66 -43.74
N ALA A 966 -25.01 -9.72 -43.59
CA ALA A 966 -25.71 -10.66 -42.71
C ALA A 966 -25.21 -12.12 -42.79
N ALA A 967 -24.97 -12.64 -44.01
CA ALA A 967 -24.46 -14.01 -44.20
C ALA A 967 -23.05 -14.22 -43.61
N TYR A 968 -22.15 -13.24 -43.75
CA TYR A 968 -20.78 -13.31 -43.21
C TYR A 968 -20.78 -13.13 -41.70
N ARG A 969 -21.63 -12.23 -41.18
CA ARG A 969 -21.82 -12.03 -39.74
C ARG A 969 -22.34 -13.30 -39.05
N GLU A 970 -23.36 -13.95 -39.61
CA GLU A 970 -23.87 -15.21 -39.05
C GLU A 970 -22.87 -16.36 -39.21
N ALA A 971 -22.13 -16.43 -40.33
CA ALA A 971 -21.05 -17.41 -40.49
C ALA A 971 -19.94 -17.23 -39.44
N MET A 972 -19.51 -15.99 -39.16
CA MET A 972 -18.53 -15.68 -38.12
C MET A 972 -19.06 -16.00 -36.72
N ARG A 973 -20.32 -15.65 -36.41
CA ARG A 973 -20.97 -15.99 -35.13
C ARG A 973 -21.01 -17.50 -34.92
N ALA A 974 -21.46 -18.24 -35.94
CA ALA A 974 -21.55 -19.69 -35.88
C ALA A 974 -20.17 -20.33 -35.67
N PHE A 975 -19.15 -19.84 -36.39
CA PHE A 975 -17.78 -20.30 -36.24
C PHE A 975 -17.22 -20.00 -34.83
N ALA A 976 -17.41 -18.78 -34.32
CA ALA A 976 -16.95 -18.40 -32.98
C ALA A 976 -17.58 -19.29 -31.90
N ALA A 977 -18.89 -19.59 -32.03
CA ALA A 977 -19.59 -20.52 -31.15
C ALA A 977 -19.06 -21.97 -31.28
N GLU A 978 -18.76 -22.43 -32.48
CA GLU A 978 -18.19 -23.77 -32.74
C GLU A 978 -16.84 -23.95 -32.02
N VAL A 979 -15.96 -22.95 -32.10
CA VAL A 979 -14.60 -23.03 -31.55
C VAL A 979 -14.47 -22.50 -30.12
N GLY A 980 -15.57 -22.02 -29.53
CA GLY A 980 -15.62 -21.47 -28.18
C GLY A 980 -14.87 -20.13 -28.02
N ALA A 981 -14.80 -19.31 -29.07
CA ALA A 981 -14.17 -18.00 -29.05
C ALA A 981 -15.18 -16.88 -28.73
N PRO A 982 -14.79 -15.82 -28.00
CA PRO A 982 -15.61 -14.63 -27.82
C PRO A 982 -16.03 -14.00 -29.15
N PHE A 983 -17.29 -13.55 -29.22
CA PHE A 983 -17.87 -12.92 -30.41
C PHE A 983 -18.47 -11.56 -30.05
N ILE A 984 -17.96 -10.50 -30.67
CA ILE A 984 -18.47 -9.14 -30.54
C ILE A 984 -19.27 -8.78 -31.80
N ASP A 985 -20.53 -8.45 -31.60
CA ASP A 985 -21.47 -8.12 -32.67
C ASP A 985 -21.39 -6.64 -33.05
N LEU A 986 -20.21 -6.25 -33.53
CA LEU A 986 -19.92 -4.87 -33.89
C LEU A 986 -20.82 -4.35 -35.03
N GLY A 987 -21.16 -5.19 -36.01
CA GLY A 987 -22.09 -4.86 -37.08
C GLY A 987 -23.48 -4.47 -36.57
N ALA A 988 -24.06 -5.24 -35.63
CA ALA A 988 -25.37 -4.91 -35.06
C ALA A 988 -25.31 -3.63 -34.20
N ALA A 989 -24.29 -3.50 -33.35
CA ALA A 989 -24.16 -2.32 -32.49
C ALA A 989 -23.93 -1.02 -33.28
N THR A 990 -23.11 -1.08 -34.34
CA THR A 990 -22.88 0.09 -35.20
C THR A 990 -24.10 0.43 -36.06
N ALA A 991 -24.86 -0.56 -36.54
CA ALA A 991 -26.14 -0.34 -37.20
C ALA A 991 -27.16 0.34 -36.25
N ALA A 992 -27.30 -0.15 -35.03
CA ALA A 992 -28.17 0.46 -34.02
C ALA A 992 -27.75 1.91 -33.71
N ALA A 993 -26.44 2.15 -33.55
CA ALA A 993 -25.90 3.49 -33.32
C ALA A 993 -26.09 4.43 -34.53
N ASN A 994 -26.11 3.92 -35.75
CA ASN A 994 -26.40 4.67 -36.97
C ASN A 994 -27.89 5.02 -37.06
N THR A 995 -28.78 4.06 -36.78
CA THR A 995 -30.24 4.26 -36.71
C THR A 995 -30.58 5.38 -35.72
N ALA A 996 -30.05 5.30 -34.50
CA ALA A 996 -30.26 6.32 -33.48
C ALA A 996 -29.72 7.71 -33.86
N PHE A 997 -28.65 7.76 -34.66
CA PHE A 997 -28.06 9.02 -35.11
C PHE A 997 -28.78 9.63 -36.33
N GLY A 998 -29.42 8.80 -37.14
CA GLY A 998 -30.17 9.19 -38.33
C GLY A 998 -29.30 9.29 -39.60
N ALA A 999 -29.92 8.99 -40.76
CA ALA A 999 -29.25 8.80 -42.04
C ALA A 999 -28.46 10.02 -42.54
N GLU A 1000 -28.99 11.24 -42.34
CA GLU A 1000 -28.34 12.47 -42.76
C GLU A 1000 -27.14 12.81 -41.88
N ARG A 1001 -27.31 12.75 -40.55
CA ARG A 1001 -26.21 13.01 -39.60
C ARG A 1001 -25.09 11.99 -39.76
N CYS A 1002 -25.41 10.73 -40.08
CA CYS A 1002 -24.40 9.70 -40.34
C CYS A 1002 -23.41 10.06 -41.45
N LYS A 1003 -23.70 11.01 -42.35
CA LYS A 1003 -22.70 11.49 -43.32
C LYS A 1003 -21.42 12.02 -42.65
N ALA A 1004 -21.52 12.56 -41.43
CA ALA A 1004 -20.35 12.99 -40.65
C ALA A 1004 -19.50 11.84 -40.07
N ARG A 1005 -20.03 10.61 -40.05
CA ARG A 1005 -19.32 9.41 -39.58
C ARG A 1005 -18.64 8.62 -40.71
N TYR A 1006 -19.16 8.72 -41.93
CA TYR A 1006 -18.66 8.00 -43.10
C TYR A 1006 -17.96 8.95 -44.08
N MET A 1007 -17.22 8.42 -45.04
CA MET A 1007 -16.47 9.20 -46.04
C MET A 1007 -17.38 9.86 -47.09
N TRP A 1008 -18.19 10.81 -46.61
CA TRP A 1008 -19.04 11.72 -47.36
C TRP A 1008 -18.45 13.13 -47.31
N VAL A 1009 -17.33 13.31 -48.01
CA VAL A 1009 -16.53 14.55 -47.99
C VAL A 1009 -16.39 15.10 -49.41
N GLY A 1010 -16.84 16.34 -49.61
CA GLY A 1010 -16.88 16.96 -50.94
C GLY A 1010 -17.75 16.13 -51.90
N ALA A 1011 -17.16 15.69 -53.01
CA ALA A 1011 -17.84 14.84 -54.00
C ALA A 1011 -17.74 13.33 -53.70
N LYS A 1012 -16.90 12.90 -52.74
CA LYS A 1012 -16.75 11.48 -52.39
C LYS A 1012 -17.93 11.06 -51.51
N GLN A 1013 -18.63 9.99 -51.93
CA GLN A 1013 -19.73 9.38 -51.18
C GLN A 1013 -19.41 7.90 -50.98
N ASP A 1014 -18.91 7.57 -49.81
CA ASP A 1014 -18.48 6.23 -49.43
C ASP A 1014 -19.21 5.81 -48.16
N ASN A 1015 -20.00 4.74 -48.27
CA ASN A 1015 -20.84 4.23 -47.19
C ASN A 1015 -20.12 3.18 -46.31
N ALA A 1016 -18.88 2.82 -46.63
CA ALA A 1016 -18.11 1.85 -45.86
C ALA A 1016 -17.08 2.54 -44.98
N HIS A 1017 -16.18 3.33 -45.59
CA HIS A 1017 -15.06 3.92 -44.86
C HIS A 1017 -15.50 5.05 -43.94
N GLN A 1018 -14.87 5.10 -42.76
CA GLN A 1018 -15.23 6.01 -41.69
C GLN A 1018 -14.33 7.25 -41.65
N GLN A 1019 -14.91 8.36 -41.19
CA GLN A 1019 -14.16 9.51 -40.66
C GLN A 1019 -13.82 9.24 -39.19
N ASN A 1020 -12.95 10.06 -38.59
CA ASN A 1020 -12.58 9.96 -37.17
C ASN A 1020 -13.80 9.80 -36.23
N ALA A 1021 -14.85 10.62 -36.39
CA ALA A 1021 -16.07 10.52 -35.57
C ALA A 1021 -16.80 9.17 -35.71
N GLY A 1022 -16.75 8.53 -36.88
CA GLY A 1022 -17.29 7.19 -37.10
C GLY A 1022 -16.42 6.12 -36.45
N ALA A 1023 -15.10 6.20 -36.65
CA ALA A 1023 -14.12 5.29 -36.08
C ALA A 1023 -14.17 5.29 -34.53
N CYS A 1024 -14.21 6.47 -33.90
CA CYS A 1024 -14.39 6.61 -32.45
C CYS A 1024 -15.67 5.92 -31.98
N ARG A 1025 -16.78 6.11 -32.71
CA ARG A 1025 -18.06 5.50 -32.31
C ARG A 1025 -18.03 3.98 -32.44
N THR A 1026 -17.32 3.46 -33.44
CA THR A 1026 -17.10 2.01 -33.61
C THR A 1026 -16.21 1.46 -32.49
N ALA A 1027 -15.11 2.11 -32.16
CA ALA A 1027 -14.24 1.72 -31.04
C ALA A 1027 -15.01 1.71 -29.70
N GLN A 1028 -15.84 2.73 -29.46
CA GLN A 1028 -16.74 2.76 -28.30
C GLN A 1028 -17.71 1.59 -28.28
N ALA A 1029 -18.29 1.22 -29.42
CA ALA A 1029 -19.20 0.07 -29.50
C ALA A 1029 -18.49 -1.26 -29.23
N PHE A 1030 -17.22 -1.40 -29.65
CA PHE A 1030 -16.38 -2.55 -29.32
C PHE A 1030 -16.11 -2.62 -27.81
N VAL A 1031 -15.59 -1.54 -27.21
CA VAL A 1031 -15.29 -1.46 -25.78
C VAL A 1031 -16.54 -1.68 -24.93
N GLN A 1032 -17.69 -1.10 -25.30
CA GLN A 1032 -18.94 -1.30 -24.57
C GLN A 1032 -19.39 -2.76 -24.54
N GLN A 1033 -19.28 -3.48 -25.64
CA GLN A 1033 -19.60 -4.91 -25.67
C GLN A 1033 -18.55 -5.73 -24.92
N LEU A 1034 -17.27 -5.38 -25.05
CA LEU A 1034 -16.19 -6.01 -24.30
C LEU A 1034 -16.42 -5.90 -22.79
N LEU A 1035 -16.77 -4.71 -22.28
CA LEU A 1035 -17.05 -4.47 -20.86
C LEU A 1035 -18.29 -5.23 -20.35
N GLN A 1036 -19.20 -5.62 -21.24
CA GLN A 1036 -20.39 -6.44 -20.92
C GLN A 1036 -20.12 -7.95 -20.99
N ASP A 1037 -19.00 -8.36 -21.59
CA ASP A 1037 -18.62 -9.76 -21.72
C ASP A 1037 -18.06 -10.28 -20.39
N THR A 1038 -18.55 -11.43 -19.95
CA THR A 1038 -18.18 -12.05 -18.65
C THR A 1038 -17.19 -13.20 -18.81
N THR A 1039 -16.64 -13.39 -20.02
CA THR A 1039 -15.62 -14.41 -20.28
C THR A 1039 -14.36 -14.09 -19.47
N PRO A 1040 -13.91 -15.00 -18.57
CA PRO A 1040 -12.73 -14.77 -17.70
C PRO A 1040 -11.45 -14.43 -18.46
N ALA A 1041 -11.29 -14.97 -19.67
CA ALA A 1041 -10.13 -14.74 -20.51
C ALA A 1041 -10.02 -13.29 -21.04
N LEU A 1042 -11.06 -12.48 -20.87
CA LEU A 1042 -11.10 -11.08 -21.28
C LEU A 1042 -10.90 -10.10 -20.11
N ASP A 1043 -10.77 -10.60 -18.88
CA ASP A 1043 -10.68 -9.78 -17.66
C ASP A 1043 -9.54 -8.78 -17.73
N VAL A 1044 -8.35 -9.26 -18.12
CA VAL A 1044 -7.15 -8.42 -18.30
C VAL A 1044 -7.37 -7.32 -19.34
N LEU A 1045 -8.12 -7.60 -20.41
CA LEU A 1045 -8.41 -6.60 -21.44
C LEU A 1045 -9.44 -5.59 -20.93
N ARG A 1046 -10.51 -6.05 -20.27
CA ARG A 1046 -11.55 -5.17 -19.69
C ARG A 1046 -10.95 -4.19 -18.69
N ALA A 1047 -10.05 -4.65 -17.82
CA ALA A 1047 -9.41 -3.83 -16.81
C ALA A 1047 -8.50 -2.71 -17.36
N ASN A 1048 -8.23 -2.70 -18.67
CA ASN A 1048 -7.44 -1.68 -19.35
C ASN A 1048 -8.30 -0.60 -20.05
N PHE A 1049 -9.63 -0.71 -20.07
CA PHE A 1049 -10.52 0.24 -20.75
C PHE A 1049 -11.48 0.96 -19.78
N LYS A 1050 -11.77 2.24 -20.08
CA LYS A 1050 -12.66 3.14 -19.32
C LYS A 1050 -14.07 3.28 -19.91
#